data_AF-A0A7X8AP64-F1
#
_entry.id   AF-A0A7X8AP64-F1
#
_cell.length_a   1.000
_cell.length_b   1.000
_cell.length_c   1.000
_cell.angle_alpha   90.00
_cell.angle_beta   90.00
_cell.angle_gamma   90.00
#
_symmetry.space_group_name_H-M   'P 1'
#
loop_
_entity.id
_entity.type
_entity.pdbx_description
1 polymer ?
#
loop_
_entity_poly.entity_id
_entity_poly.type
_entity_poly.pdbx_seq_one_letter_code
_entity_poly.pdbx_strand_id
1 'polypeptide(L)'
;MAHDQFGGLTGWDFEGFHSGGDTECWKRLGAHVVTVHDDERGPITGTRFSVWAPNAQAVRVNADFNWWTGDAMQLIPGSGVWGLFVEGVGEGTMYKYNILGADGVWREKVDPMAQFAEQAPANSSIVYESKYIWSDDEWLAKRAATQPHAAPMSIYEVHLGGWRKGKTYLELAQELVEYVQWQGYTHVEFLPVAEHPFVPSWGYQVTNYFAPQSRLGRPDEFRHLVEAFHKAGIGVILDWVPGHFPKDEWALGRFDGTALYEHADPRQGEHRDWGTYIFNYGRNEVKSFLVSNALYWVMEFHIDALRVDAVASMLYLDYSREPGEWVPNQYGGNENLEAIDFLRYVNKHLYERVPGVCLIAEESTSFPGITKPVHEGGLGFGFKWNMGWMNDSLRYLSLEPIYRQWHHNEMTFAMVYQYSENFVLPISHDEVVHGKGSMINKIPQDDWRKFATLRAFYSYMWAFPGKQLLFMGCEFGQRSEFNEDASLEWWVTDLWGHHGLQRMIKDLNDLYRAHPALWKLDSDPAGFRWINADDAAANTFSWIRSDGEGQHIAVLVNFSSEPWHDYRIGLPEAGTWTEIFNSDAAIYDGSGGTGNLGRVIATNDPNNGFENSALVQVPPLGAVFFRYDPEPEPAAPTKAAKGAKAE
;
A
#
# COMPACT_ATOMS: atom_id res chain seq x y z
N MET A 1 -37.38 23.02 -28.43
CA MET A 1 -36.51 22.48 -27.37
C MET A 1 -35.80 21.29 -27.98
N ALA A 2 -34.52 21.08 -27.81
CA ALA A 2 -33.71 21.50 -26.67
C ALA A 2 -32.25 21.43 -27.12
N HIS A 3 -31.40 22.21 -26.46
CA HIS A 3 -30.02 21.82 -26.18
C HIS A 3 -29.92 20.30 -25.92
N ASP A 4 -28.80 19.69 -26.32
CA ASP A 4 -28.51 18.27 -26.14
C ASP A 4 -28.93 17.76 -24.75
N GLN A 5 -29.98 16.92 -24.74
CA GLN A 5 -30.62 16.45 -23.52
C GLN A 5 -29.69 15.60 -22.64
N PHE A 6 -28.63 15.03 -23.22
CA PHE A 6 -27.71 14.14 -22.53
C PHE A 6 -26.32 14.74 -22.41
N GLY A 7 -26.13 16.04 -22.68
CA GLY A 7 -24.85 16.70 -22.43
C GLY A 7 -23.70 16.13 -23.29
N GLY A 8 -23.97 15.76 -24.53
CA GLY A 8 -22.98 15.21 -25.48
C GLY A 8 -22.94 13.69 -25.52
N LEU A 9 -23.72 12.97 -24.70
CA LEU A 9 -23.68 11.50 -24.64
C LEU A 9 -24.66 10.85 -25.60
N THR A 10 -24.20 9.77 -26.21
CA THR A 10 -24.99 8.86 -27.04
C THR A 10 -24.81 7.43 -26.57
N GLY A 11 -25.64 6.51 -27.07
CA GLY A 11 -25.48 5.08 -26.77
C GLY A 11 -24.11 4.51 -27.19
N TRP A 12 -23.49 5.09 -28.23
CA TRP A 12 -22.18 4.67 -28.73
C TRP A 12 -21.06 4.88 -27.71
N ASP A 13 -21.18 5.91 -26.87
CA ASP A 13 -20.19 6.22 -25.85
C ASP A 13 -20.08 5.13 -24.77
N PHE A 14 -21.08 4.23 -24.68
CA PHE A 14 -21.16 3.17 -23.70
C PHE A 14 -20.85 1.76 -24.25
N GLU A 15 -20.49 1.61 -25.52
CA GLU A 15 -20.13 0.29 -26.08
C GLU A 15 -18.93 -0.35 -25.36
N GLY A 16 -17.92 0.47 -25.04
CA GLY A 16 -16.78 0.04 -24.23
C GLY A 16 -17.21 -0.39 -22.82
N PHE A 17 -18.13 0.34 -22.21
CA PHE A 17 -18.63 0.05 -20.87
C PHE A 17 -19.39 -1.29 -20.82
N HIS A 18 -20.23 -1.57 -21.82
CA HIS A 18 -20.97 -2.84 -21.91
C HIS A 18 -20.10 -4.03 -22.34
N SER A 19 -18.98 -3.79 -23.02
CA SER A 19 -18.02 -4.83 -23.39
C SER A 19 -16.95 -5.10 -22.33
N GLY A 20 -16.90 -4.31 -21.25
CA GLY A 20 -15.89 -4.42 -20.21
C GLY A 20 -14.56 -3.76 -20.58
N GLY A 21 -14.52 -3.02 -21.69
CA GLY A 21 -13.34 -2.39 -22.26
C GLY A 21 -13.17 -0.89 -21.95
N ASP A 22 -14.19 -0.23 -21.39
CA ASP A 22 -14.06 1.16 -20.96
C ASP A 22 -13.34 1.22 -19.61
N THR A 23 -12.08 1.64 -19.66
CA THR A 23 -11.22 1.81 -18.49
C THR A 23 -11.21 3.25 -17.98
N GLU A 24 -12.10 4.12 -18.47
CA GLU A 24 -12.26 5.51 -18.07
C GLU A 24 -13.73 5.93 -17.96
N CYS A 25 -14.61 5.02 -17.54
CA CYS A 25 -16.05 5.29 -17.51
C CYS A 25 -16.43 6.46 -16.59
N TRP A 26 -15.54 6.88 -15.66
CA TRP A 26 -15.71 8.09 -14.83
C TRP A 26 -15.80 9.39 -15.65
N LYS A 27 -15.33 9.42 -16.90
CA LYS A 27 -15.45 10.58 -17.80
C LYS A 27 -16.83 10.72 -18.45
N ARG A 28 -17.63 9.65 -18.41
CA ARG A 28 -18.94 9.56 -19.07
C ARG A 28 -20.04 9.53 -18.04
N LEU A 29 -19.95 8.58 -17.10
CA LEU A 29 -20.88 8.39 -15.99
C LEU A 29 -20.63 9.40 -14.86
N GLY A 30 -21.67 9.67 -14.07
CA GLY A 30 -21.64 10.62 -12.96
C GLY A 30 -22.18 12.00 -13.34
N ALA A 31 -21.80 13.01 -12.55
CA ALA A 31 -22.11 14.41 -12.79
C ALA A 31 -20.90 15.18 -13.34
N HIS A 32 -21.06 15.77 -14.53
CA HIS A 32 -20.00 16.50 -15.23
C HIS A 32 -20.48 17.89 -15.65
N VAL A 33 -19.74 18.93 -15.29
CA VAL A 33 -19.95 20.27 -15.87
C VAL A 33 -19.48 20.23 -17.32
N VAL A 34 -20.38 20.49 -18.26
CA VAL A 34 -20.12 20.44 -19.70
C VAL A 34 -20.72 21.64 -20.40
N THR A 35 -20.16 21.99 -21.55
CA THR A 35 -20.72 23.02 -22.44
C THR A 35 -21.23 22.36 -23.71
N VAL A 36 -22.52 22.50 -23.98
CA VAL A 36 -23.19 21.99 -25.18
C VAL A 36 -23.55 23.13 -26.14
N HIS A 37 -23.71 22.81 -27.41
CA HIS A 37 -24.19 23.77 -28.40
C HIS A 37 -25.72 23.77 -28.45
N ASP A 38 -26.32 24.96 -28.40
CA ASP A 38 -27.73 25.22 -28.65
C ASP A 38 -27.84 26.07 -29.92
N ASP A 39 -28.61 25.58 -30.89
CA ASP A 39 -28.70 26.21 -32.22
C ASP A 39 -29.24 27.65 -32.18
N GLU A 40 -29.98 28.02 -31.14
CA GLU A 40 -30.58 29.35 -30.98
C GLU A 40 -29.74 30.27 -30.08
N ARG A 41 -29.20 29.73 -28.99
CA ARG A 41 -28.54 30.50 -27.91
C ARG A 41 -27.01 30.42 -27.93
N GLY A 42 -26.44 29.54 -28.74
CA GLY A 42 -25.00 29.31 -28.80
C GLY A 42 -24.52 28.34 -27.69
N PRO A 43 -23.29 28.49 -27.17
CA PRO A 43 -22.78 27.59 -26.14
C PRO A 43 -23.51 27.77 -24.81
N ILE A 44 -23.95 26.66 -24.21
CA ILE A 44 -24.65 26.61 -22.93
C ILE A 44 -23.90 25.68 -21.98
N THR A 45 -23.58 26.19 -20.79
CA THR A 45 -22.92 25.42 -19.74
C THR A 45 -23.94 24.94 -18.71
N GLY A 46 -23.77 23.70 -18.27
CA GLY A 46 -24.59 23.07 -17.25
C GLY A 46 -23.98 21.76 -16.78
N THR A 47 -24.73 21.01 -15.97
CA THR A 47 -24.28 19.70 -15.50
C THR A 47 -25.01 18.58 -16.23
N ARG A 48 -24.24 17.64 -16.76
CA ARG A 48 -24.72 16.37 -17.26
C ARG A 48 -24.70 15.35 -16.14
N PHE A 49 -25.86 14.81 -15.79
CA PHE A 49 -26.02 13.67 -14.89
C PHE A 49 -26.21 12.40 -15.69
N SER A 50 -25.52 11.33 -15.30
CA SER A 50 -25.67 10.02 -15.95
C SER A 50 -25.41 8.86 -15.00
N VAL A 51 -26.31 7.88 -15.00
CA VAL A 51 -26.26 6.76 -14.05
C VAL A 51 -26.72 5.45 -14.69
N TRP A 52 -25.95 4.39 -14.45
CA TRP A 52 -26.27 3.04 -14.92
C TRP A 52 -27.30 2.38 -13.99
N ALA A 53 -28.50 2.15 -14.52
CA ALA A 53 -29.63 1.54 -13.80
C ALA A 53 -30.57 0.86 -14.82
N PRO A 54 -30.10 -0.21 -15.50
CA PRO A 54 -30.73 -0.74 -16.70
C PRO A 54 -32.11 -1.36 -16.44
N ASN A 55 -32.39 -1.82 -15.23
CA ASN A 55 -33.67 -2.44 -14.87
C ASN A 55 -34.62 -1.46 -14.15
N ALA A 56 -34.20 -0.23 -13.89
CA ALA A 56 -35.06 0.76 -13.26
C ALA A 56 -36.27 1.09 -14.15
N GLN A 57 -37.43 1.29 -13.53
CA GLN A 57 -38.64 1.71 -14.23
C GLN A 57 -38.63 3.22 -14.49
N ALA A 58 -38.00 3.99 -13.61
CA ALA A 58 -37.82 5.43 -13.73
C ALA A 58 -36.63 5.90 -12.87
N VAL A 59 -35.95 6.95 -13.30
CA VAL A 59 -34.88 7.62 -12.54
C VAL A 59 -35.13 9.12 -12.52
N ARG A 60 -34.87 9.75 -11.38
CA ARG A 60 -34.89 11.21 -11.21
C ARG A 60 -33.60 11.69 -10.57
N VAL A 61 -33.19 12.91 -10.88
CA VAL A 61 -32.17 13.62 -10.09
C VAL A 61 -32.88 14.46 -9.04
N ASN A 62 -32.68 14.14 -7.77
CA ASN A 62 -33.09 14.98 -6.64
C ASN A 62 -31.90 15.87 -6.27
N ALA A 63 -32.08 17.18 -6.27
CA ALA A 63 -30.99 18.11 -6.03
C ALA A 63 -31.48 19.46 -5.47
N ASP A 64 -30.55 20.30 -5.03
CA ASP A 64 -30.86 21.63 -4.50
C ASP A 64 -31.64 22.49 -5.50
N PHE A 65 -31.27 22.43 -6.78
CA PHE A 65 -31.89 23.26 -7.83
C PHE A 65 -33.36 22.91 -8.12
N ASN A 66 -33.82 21.73 -7.70
CA ASN A 66 -35.21 21.31 -7.84
C ASN A 66 -35.90 21.04 -6.50
N TRP A 67 -35.36 21.62 -5.41
CA TRP A 67 -35.89 21.49 -4.05
C TRP A 67 -36.10 20.03 -3.62
N TRP A 68 -35.25 19.12 -4.10
CA TRP A 68 -35.32 17.68 -3.81
C TRP A 68 -36.66 17.03 -4.25
N THR A 69 -37.35 17.63 -5.24
CA THR A 69 -38.64 17.11 -5.77
C THR A 69 -38.47 16.18 -6.98
N GLY A 70 -37.29 16.22 -7.62
CA GLY A 70 -36.84 15.25 -8.60
C GLY A 70 -37.20 15.59 -10.04
N ASP A 71 -36.19 15.82 -10.87
CA ASP A 71 -36.36 15.97 -12.33
C ASP A 71 -36.17 14.62 -13.04
N ALA A 72 -37.09 14.29 -13.93
CA ALA A 72 -37.08 13.00 -14.64
C ALA A 72 -35.88 12.91 -15.60
N MET A 73 -35.10 11.84 -15.44
CA MET A 73 -34.05 11.47 -16.38
C MET A 73 -34.64 10.60 -17.51
N GLN A 74 -33.96 10.53 -18.64
CA GLN A 74 -34.36 9.66 -19.76
C GLN A 74 -33.30 8.60 -20.04
N LEU A 75 -33.74 7.43 -20.46
CA LEU A 75 -32.83 6.37 -20.88
C LEU A 75 -32.12 6.80 -22.17
N ILE A 76 -30.79 6.84 -22.14
CA ILE A 76 -29.97 7.07 -23.34
C ILE A 76 -30.15 5.83 -24.23
N PRO A 77 -30.66 5.98 -25.48
CA PRO A 77 -31.04 4.85 -26.31
C PRO A 77 -29.93 3.80 -26.46
N GLY A 78 -30.26 2.53 -26.15
CA GLY A 78 -29.35 1.39 -26.33
C GLY A 78 -28.30 1.19 -25.23
N SER A 79 -28.29 1.98 -24.16
CA SER A 79 -27.20 1.96 -23.15
C SER A 79 -27.58 1.42 -21.77
N GLY A 80 -28.85 1.35 -21.40
CA GLY A 80 -29.20 1.06 -19.99
C GLY A 80 -28.75 2.15 -18.99
N VAL A 81 -28.25 3.28 -19.49
CA VAL A 81 -27.82 4.46 -18.72
C VAL A 81 -28.90 5.53 -18.82
N TRP A 82 -29.26 6.11 -17.68
CA TRP A 82 -30.16 7.25 -17.60
C TRP A 82 -29.36 8.54 -17.65
N GLY A 83 -29.81 9.53 -18.43
CA GLY A 83 -29.14 10.80 -18.62
C GLY A 83 -30.08 12.00 -18.47
N LEU A 84 -29.52 13.13 -18.02
CA LEU A 84 -30.16 14.44 -18.02
C LEU A 84 -29.10 15.54 -18.02
N PHE A 85 -29.20 16.50 -18.92
CA PHE A 85 -28.47 17.76 -18.89
C PHE A 85 -29.33 18.85 -18.25
N VAL A 86 -28.75 19.58 -17.28
CA VAL A 86 -29.42 20.71 -16.61
C VAL A 86 -28.56 21.98 -16.77
N GLU A 87 -29.08 22.93 -17.52
CA GLU A 87 -28.47 24.24 -17.77
C GLU A 87 -28.25 25.03 -16.46
N GLY A 88 -27.11 25.72 -16.35
CA GLY A 88 -26.81 26.60 -15.23
C GLY A 88 -26.45 25.92 -13.91
N VAL A 89 -26.49 24.58 -13.85
CA VAL A 89 -26.02 23.81 -12.69
C VAL A 89 -24.50 23.62 -12.78
N GLY A 90 -23.80 23.92 -11.69
CA GLY A 90 -22.34 23.83 -11.61
C GLY A 90 -21.83 23.22 -10.30
N GLU A 91 -20.52 23.35 -10.11
CA GLU A 91 -19.77 22.87 -8.93
C GLU A 91 -20.45 23.26 -7.60
N GLY A 92 -20.48 22.33 -6.66
CA GLY A 92 -21.04 22.52 -5.31
C GLY A 92 -22.51 22.14 -5.17
N THR A 93 -23.20 21.85 -6.28
CA THR A 93 -24.59 21.38 -6.24
C THR A 93 -24.69 20.01 -5.56
N MET A 94 -25.51 19.89 -4.52
CA MET A 94 -25.80 18.60 -3.89
C MET A 94 -26.91 17.87 -4.65
N TYR A 95 -26.74 16.56 -4.83
CA TYR A 95 -27.68 15.73 -5.55
C TYR A 95 -27.66 14.26 -5.11
N LYS A 96 -28.72 13.55 -5.45
CA LYS A 96 -28.90 12.10 -5.39
C LYS A 96 -29.73 11.63 -6.57
N TYR A 97 -29.68 10.35 -6.88
CA TYR A 97 -30.62 9.71 -7.80
C TYR A 97 -31.77 9.09 -7.02
N ASN A 98 -33.01 9.44 -7.36
CA ASN A 98 -34.19 8.71 -6.88
C ASN A 98 -34.57 7.68 -7.95
N ILE A 99 -34.44 6.41 -7.61
CA ILE A 99 -34.55 5.29 -8.56
C ILE A 99 -35.78 4.45 -8.20
N LEU A 100 -36.71 4.32 -9.14
CA LEU A 100 -37.78 3.33 -9.07
C LEU A 100 -37.24 2.00 -9.58
N GLY A 101 -36.91 1.11 -8.66
CA GLY A 101 -36.31 -0.18 -8.99
C GLY A 101 -37.24 -1.09 -9.79
N ALA A 102 -36.67 -2.17 -10.33
CA ALA A 102 -37.41 -3.24 -10.99
C ALA A 102 -38.49 -3.86 -10.08
N ASP A 103 -38.29 -3.79 -8.76
CA ASP A 103 -39.19 -4.24 -7.71
C ASP A 103 -40.33 -3.26 -7.38
N GLY A 104 -40.39 -2.10 -8.05
CA GLY A 104 -41.44 -1.09 -7.85
C GLY A 104 -41.25 -0.22 -6.62
N VAL A 105 -40.06 -0.23 -6.00
CA VAL A 105 -39.73 0.58 -4.82
C VAL A 105 -38.84 1.76 -5.22
N TRP A 106 -39.21 2.96 -4.76
CA TRP A 106 -38.37 4.16 -4.88
C TRP A 106 -37.27 4.16 -3.82
N ARG A 107 -36.03 4.42 -4.24
CA ARG A 107 -34.86 4.53 -3.36
C ARG A 107 -34.04 5.76 -3.73
N GLU A 108 -33.61 6.52 -2.73
CA GLU A 108 -32.59 7.54 -2.94
C GLU A 108 -31.21 6.89 -2.87
N LYS A 109 -30.42 7.14 -3.92
CA LYS A 109 -29.10 6.56 -4.16
C LYS A 109 -28.08 7.67 -4.35
N VAL A 110 -26.91 7.50 -3.73
CA VAL A 110 -25.74 8.32 -4.08
C VAL A 110 -25.24 7.94 -5.47
N ASP A 111 -24.55 8.88 -6.10
CA ASP A 111 -23.92 8.63 -7.39
C ASP A 111 -22.74 7.65 -7.20
N PRO A 112 -22.74 6.48 -7.86
CA PRO A 112 -21.60 5.56 -7.86
C PRO A 112 -20.30 6.21 -8.35
N MET A 113 -20.42 7.25 -9.20
CA MET A 113 -19.32 8.00 -9.81
C MET A 113 -19.15 9.38 -9.18
N ALA A 114 -19.69 9.62 -7.98
CA ALA A 114 -19.47 10.88 -7.27
C ALA A 114 -17.97 11.14 -7.10
N GLN A 115 -17.50 12.30 -7.58
CA GLN A 115 -16.12 12.75 -7.38
C GLN A 115 -15.93 13.58 -6.11
N PHE A 116 -17.04 13.98 -5.50
CA PHE A 116 -17.10 14.59 -4.18
C PHE A 116 -18.45 14.24 -3.52
N ALA A 117 -18.46 14.12 -2.20
CA ALA A 117 -19.63 13.72 -1.43
C ALA A 117 -19.66 14.44 -0.08
N GLU A 118 -20.84 14.49 0.54
CA GLU A 118 -21.00 14.95 1.91
C GLU A 118 -20.43 13.95 2.92
N GLN A 119 -20.07 14.48 4.09
CA GLN A 119 -19.62 13.69 5.23
C GLN A 119 -20.81 13.03 5.96
N ALA A 120 -20.65 11.76 6.34
CA ALA A 120 -21.60 11.06 7.20
C ALA A 120 -21.89 11.84 8.51
N PRO A 121 -23.15 11.88 8.98
CA PRO A 121 -24.29 11.07 8.54
C PRO A 121 -25.05 11.61 7.32
N ALA A 122 -24.67 12.77 6.78
CA ALA A 122 -25.15 13.21 5.47
C ALA A 122 -24.50 12.35 4.37
N ASN A 123 -25.10 12.35 3.18
CA ASN A 123 -24.67 11.43 2.12
C ASN A 123 -25.05 11.93 0.73
N SER A 124 -25.22 13.23 0.48
CA SER A 124 -25.43 13.68 -0.90
C SER A 124 -24.14 13.60 -1.69
N SER A 125 -24.25 13.27 -2.98
CA SER A 125 -23.16 13.49 -3.93
C SER A 125 -23.09 14.99 -4.25
N ILE A 126 -21.91 15.49 -4.56
CA ILE A 126 -21.68 16.91 -4.85
C ILE A 126 -21.06 17.01 -6.25
N VAL A 127 -21.67 17.83 -7.12
CA VAL A 127 -21.09 18.13 -8.43
C VAL A 127 -19.73 18.77 -8.22
N TYR A 128 -18.70 18.20 -8.82
CA TYR A 128 -17.32 18.64 -8.63
C TYR A 128 -16.63 18.84 -9.98
N GLU A 129 -15.87 19.93 -10.10
CA GLU A 129 -15.03 20.23 -11.25
C GLU A 129 -13.66 20.65 -10.72
N SER A 130 -12.66 19.78 -10.90
CA SER A 130 -11.29 20.07 -10.48
C SER A 130 -10.73 21.26 -11.25
N LYS A 131 -10.07 22.18 -10.53
CA LYS A 131 -9.29 23.28 -11.12
C LYS A 131 -7.82 23.17 -10.73
N TYR A 132 -7.43 22.05 -10.13
CA TYR A 132 -6.06 21.80 -9.70
C TYR A 132 -5.12 21.72 -10.89
N ILE A 133 -4.00 22.44 -10.80
CA ILE A 133 -2.93 22.42 -11.79
C ILE A 133 -1.71 21.81 -11.12
N TRP A 134 -1.35 20.60 -11.55
CA TRP A 134 -0.19 19.88 -11.05
C TRP A 134 1.14 20.52 -11.48
N SER A 135 2.16 20.27 -10.68
CA SER A 135 3.54 20.75 -10.87
C SER A 135 4.57 19.68 -10.46
N ASP A 136 4.22 18.40 -10.64
CA ASP A 136 5.01 17.23 -10.27
C ASP A 136 5.53 16.42 -11.49
N ASP A 137 5.59 17.04 -12.67
CA ASP A 137 6.03 16.39 -13.91
C ASP A 137 7.40 15.69 -13.79
N GLU A 138 8.33 16.27 -13.02
CA GLU A 138 9.64 15.66 -12.77
C GLU A 138 9.53 14.35 -11.98
N TRP A 139 8.63 14.29 -11.00
CA TRP A 139 8.35 13.08 -10.23
C TRP A 139 7.75 11.99 -11.13
N LEU A 140 6.73 12.33 -11.93
CA LEU A 140 6.09 11.37 -12.83
C LEU A 140 7.06 10.82 -13.88
N ALA A 141 7.94 11.67 -14.43
CA ALA A 141 8.99 11.23 -15.35
C ALA A 141 9.99 10.28 -14.69
N LYS A 142 10.39 10.58 -13.44
CA LYS A 142 11.28 9.71 -12.65
C LYS A 142 10.60 8.37 -12.34
N ARG A 143 9.34 8.38 -11.93
CA ARG A 143 8.56 7.16 -11.67
C ARG A 143 8.52 6.27 -12.90
N ALA A 144 8.17 6.83 -14.06
CA ALA A 144 8.09 6.09 -15.32
C ALA A 144 9.42 5.42 -15.74
N ALA A 145 10.56 6.00 -15.34
CA ALA A 145 11.90 5.46 -15.60
C ALA A 145 12.42 4.50 -14.52
N THR A 146 11.74 4.40 -13.37
CA THR A 146 12.18 3.60 -12.22
C THR A 146 11.60 2.19 -12.28
N GLN A 147 12.40 1.20 -11.89
CA GLN A 147 11.92 -0.17 -11.66
C GLN A 147 11.69 -0.37 -10.16
N PRO A 148 10.44 -0.50 -9.68
CA PRO A 148 10.15 -0.59 -8.24
C PRO A 148 10.90 -1.71 -7.51
N HIS A 149 11.09 -2.87 -8.16
CA HIS A 149 11.79 -4.01 -7.55
C HIS A 149 13.27 -3.72 -7.23
N ALA A 150 13.92 -2.91 -8.07
CA ALA A 150 15.31 -2.52 -7.95
C ALA A 150 15.48 -1.11 -7.37
N ALA A 151 14.47 -0.59 -6.66
CA ALA A 151 14.52 0.70 -5.98
C ALA A 151 14.29 0.51 -4.46
N PRO A 152 14.74 1.48 -3.62
CA PRO A 152 14.44 1.45 -2.20
C PRO A 152 12.95 1.74 -1.94
N MET A 153 12.28 0.85 -1.21
CA MET A 153 10.88 0.99 -0.81
C MET A 153 10.73 0.72 0.70
N SER A 154 10.73 1.80 1.47
CA SER A 154 10.40 1.82 2.89
C SER A 154 9.14 2.66 3.08
N ILE A 155 8.07 2.01 3.53
CA ILE A 155 6.70 2.51 3.53
C ILE A 155 6.28 2.87 4.96
N TYR A 156 5.77 4.08 5.14
CA TYR A 156 5.06 4.48 6.35
C TYR A 156 3.55 4.35 6.13
N GLU A 157 2.92 3.37 6.76
CA GLU A 157 1.47 3.14 6.62
C GLU A 157 0.71 4.05 7.60
N VAL A 158 -0.33 4.73 7.12
CA VAL A 158 -1.02 5.83 7.82
C VAL A 158 -2.52 5.76 7.64
N HIS A 159 -3.26 5.78 8.75
CA HIS A 159 -4.66 6.18 8.76
C HIS A 159 -4.76 7.71 8.95
N LEU A 160 -5.07 8.44 7.87
CA LEU A 160 -5.02 9.92 7.83
C LEU A 160 -5.81 10.58 8.97
N GLY A 161 -7.00 10.07 9.27
CA GLY A 161 -7.86 10.62 10.32
C GLY A 161 -7.39 10.33 11.76
N GLY A 162 -6.47 9.36 11.94
CA GLY A 162 -6.01 8.88 13.26
C GLY A 162 -4.57 9.27 13.60
N TRP A 163 -3.78 9.72 12.61
CA TRP A 163 -2.40 10.15 12.82
C TRP A 163 -2.29 11.33 13.79
N ARG A 164 -3.00 12.42 13.48
CA ARG A 164 -3.26 13.57 14.36
C ARG A 164 -4.71 14.01 14.17
N LYS A 165 -5.53 13.91 15.21
CA LYS A 165 -6.97 14.19 15.11
C LYS A 165 -7.23 15.65 14.75
N GLY A 166 -8.24 15.86 13.92
CA GLY A 166 -8.73 17.17 13.53
C GLY A 166 -7.92 17.86 12.43
N LYS A 167 -7.00 17.15 11.77
CA LYS A 167 -6.22 17.69 10.65
C LYS A 167 -6.97 17.58 9.33
N THR A 168 -6.83 18.62 8.52
CA THR A 168 -7.27 18.68 7.12
C THR A 168 -6.18 18.17 6.17
N TYR A 169 -6.54 17.90 4.91
CA TYR A 169 -5.55 17.55 3.87
C TYR A 169 -4.45 18.62 3.73
N LEU A 170 -4.80 19.91 3.83
CA LEU A 170 -3.85 21.00 3.74
C LEU A 170 -2.86 21.04 4.92
N GLU A 171 -3.33 20.76 6.13
CA GLU A 171 -2.44 20.67 7.30
C GLU A 171 -1.57 19.42 7.25
N LEU A 172 -2.11 18.29 6.76
CA LEU A 172 -1.34 17.06 6.55
C LEU A 172 -0.26 17.26 5.46
N ALA A 173 -0.55 18.06 4.43
CA ALA A 173 0.41 18.39 3.37
C ALA A 173 1.65 19.13 3.91
N GLN A 174 1.53 19.75 5.08
CA GLN A 174 2.65 20.32 5.81
C GLN A 174 3.21 19.31 6.83
N GLU A 175 2.41 18.93 7.82
CA GLU A 175 2.91 18.22 9.01
C GLU A 175 3.30 16.77 8.73
N LEU A 176 2.48 16.04 7.96
CA LEU A 176 2.75 14.63 7.67
C LEU A 176 3.91 14.52 6.67
N VAL A 177 3.94 15.37 5.65
CA VAL A 177 5.03 15.41 4.67
C VAL A 177 6.36 15.73 5.35
N GLU A 178 6.40 16.75 6.21
CA GLU A 178 7.61 17.09 6.99
C GLU A 178 8.07 15.91 7.85
N TYR A 179 7.14 15.23 8.54
CA TYR A 179 7.45 14.11 9.40
C TYR A 179 7.99 12.89 8.63
N VAL A 180 7.31 12.49 7.54
CA VAL A 180 7.70 11.33 6.72
C VAL A 180 9.04 11.59 6.04
N GLN A 181 9.26 12.81 5.54
CA GLN A 181 10.54 13.22 4.98
C GLN A 181 11.66 13.21 6.03
N TRP A 182 11.39 13.73 7.23
CA TRP A 182 12.34 13.71 8.34
C TRP A 182 12.71 12.28 8.77
N GLN A 183 11.72 11.38 8.86
CA GLN A 183 11.94 9.95 9.14
C GLN A 183 12.62 9.19 7.98
N GLY A 184 12.74 9.79 6.80
CA GLY A 184 13.50 9.23 5.68
C GLY A 184 12.81 8.10 4.91
N TYR A 185 11.50 7.87 5.12
CA TYR A 185 10.74 6.91 4.32
C TYR A 185 10.73 7.30 2.84
N THR A 186 10.60 6.32 1.95
CA THR A 186 10.51 6.58 0.50
C THR A 186 9.07 6.63 0.01
N HIS A 187 8.15 6.02 0.75
CA HIS A 187 6.73 6.00 0.43
C HIS A 187 5.88 6.21 1.68
N VAL A 188 4.67 6.73 1.48
CA VAL A 188 3.58 6.69 2.44
C VAL A 188 2.47 5.80 1.86
N GLU A 189 1.89 4.93 2.67
CA GLU A 189 0.72 4.13 2.30
C GLU A 189 -0.48 4.60 3.11
N PHE A 190 -1.54 5.03 2.43
CA PHE A 190 -2.77 5.42 3.10
C PHE A 190 -3.72 4.24 3.16
N LEU A 191 -4.25 3.98 4.36
CA LEU A 191 -5.51 3.25 4.49
C LEU A 191 -6.59 3.91 3.62
N PRO A 192 -7.68 3.20 3.25
CA PRO A 192 -8.57 3.64 2.19
C PRO A 192 -9.07 5.07 2.39
N VAL A 193 -8.79 5.93 1.40
CA VAL A 193 -9.20 7.34 1.41
C VAL A 193 -10.52 7.58 0.69
N ALA A 194 -11.04 6.58 -0.03
CA ALA A 194 -12.34 6.67 -0.67
C ALA A 194 -13.44 6.89 0.38
N GLU A 195 -14.47 7.66 0.04
CA GLU A 195 -15.51 8.05 0.99
C GLU A 195 -16.28 6.82 1.50
N HIS A 196 -16.39 6.76 2.83
CA HIS A 196 -16.95 5.65 3.58
C HIS A 196 -17.77 6.22 4.74
N PRO A 197 -18.95 5.66 5.06
CA PRO A 197 -19.83 6.27 6.05
C PRO A 197 -19.39 5.99 7.50
N PHE A 198 -18.76 4.84 7.74
CA PHE A 198 -18.47 4.34 9.07
C PHE A 198 -16.97 4.42 9.39
N VAL A 199 -16.56 5.38 10.21
CA VAL A 199 -15.14 5.63 10.54
C VAL A 199 -14.43 4.40 11.14
N PRO A 200 -15.05 3.60 12.04
CA PRO A 200 -14.42 2.40 12.57
C PRO A 200 -14.26 1.25 11.55
N SER A 201 -14.71 1.40 10.30
CA SER A 201 -14.28 0.52 9.21
C SER A 201 -12.86 0.81 8.73
N TRP A 202 -12.24 1.87 9.24
CA TRP A 202 -10.93 2.42 8.84
C TRP A 202 -10.81 2.75 7.34
N GLY A 203 -11.94 2.82 6.64
CA GLY A 203 -12.02 3.05 5.20
C GLY A 203 -12.41 1.82 4.39
N TYR A 204 -12.35 0.60 4.94
CA TYR A 204 -12.56 -0.64 4.18
C TYR A 204 -14.02 -0.91 3.80
N GLN A 205 -14.99 -0.11 4.27
CA GLN A 205 -16.39 -0.19 3.82
C GLN A 205 -16.77 1.04 2.98
N VAL A 206 -16.27 1.08 1.75
CA VAL A 206 -16.40 2.22 0.82
C VAL A 206 -17.80 2.30 0.19
N THR A 207 -18.34 3.51 0.10
CA THR A 207 -19.62 3.79 -0.60
C THR A 207 -19.45 4.68 -1.84
N ASN A 208 -18.53 5.64 -1.85
CA ASN A 208 -18.25 6.47 -3.02
C ASN A 208 -16.79 6.28 -3.47
N TYR A 209 -16.60 5.34 -4.38
CA TYR A 209 -15.30 4.87 -4.83
C TYR A 209 -14.44 5.93 -5.53
N PHE A 210 -15.08 6.95 -6.11
CA PHE A 210 -14.43 8.01 -6.90
C PHE A 210 -14.27 9.32 -6.12
N ALA A 211 -14.61 9.37 -4.83
CA ALA A 211 -14.48 10.56 -4.01
C ALA A 211 -13.50 10.31 -2.86
N PRO A 212 -12.48 11.16 -2.65
CA PRO A 212 -11.73 11.15 -1.39
C PRO A 212 -12.64 11.59 -0.24
N GLN A 213 -12.36 11.10 0.97
CA GLN A 213 -13.16 11.37 2.16
C GLN A 213 -13.25 12.86 2.47
N SER A 214 -14.47 13.37 2.51
CA SER A 214 -14.80 14.77 2.76
C SER A 214 -14.44 15.24 4.17
N ARG A 215 -14.26 14.30 5.12
CA ARG A 215 -13.85 14.55 6.52
C ARG A 215 -12.59 15.40 6.64
N LEU A 216 -11.68 15.30 5.68
CA LEU A 216 -10.37 15.95 5.70
C LEU A 216 -10.31 17.16 4.76
N GLY A 217 -11.31 17.35 3.89
CA GLY A 217 -11.31 18.46 2.95
C GLY A 217 -11.89 18.12 1.57
N ARG A 218 -11.52 18.94 0.58
CA ARG A 218 -11.97 18.82 -0.82
C ARG A 218 -11.03 17.92 -1.64
N PRO A 219 -11.48 17.36 -2.78
CA PRO A 219 -10.62 16.58 -3.66
C PRO A 219 -9.34 17.29 -4.10
N ASP A 220 -9.38 18.59 -4.43
CA ASP A 220 -8.17 19.36 -4.81
C ASP A 220 -7.20 19.56 -3.64
N GLU A 221 -7.68 19.50 -2.39
CA GLU A 221 -6.82 19.53 -1.21
C GLU A 221 -6.12 18.17 -1.01
N PHE A 222 -6.78 17.06 -1.38
CA PHE A 222 -6.11 15.76 -1.45
C PHE A 222 -5.06 15.70 -2.57
N ARG A 223 -5.36 16.30 -3.76
CA ARG A 223 -4.34 16.49 -4.81
C ARG A 223 -3.14 17.28 -4.29
N HIS A 224 -3.39 18.33 -3.52
CA HIS A 224 -2.33 19.12 -2.88
C HIS A 224 -1.45 18.30 -1.92
N LEU A 225 -2.07 17.43 -1.11
CA LEU A 225 -1.33 16.51 -0.24
C LEU A 225 -0.41 15.59 -1.04
N VAL A 226 -0.94 14.96 -2.10
CA VAL A 226 -0.14 14.06 -2.96
C VAL A 226 0.99 14.82 -3.64
N GLU A 227 0.72 16.00 -4.21
CA GLU A 227 1.75 16.83 -4.83
C GLU A 227 2.85 17.23 -3.84
N ALA A 228 2.49 17.52 -2.59
CA ALA A 228 3.46 17.85 -1.54
C ALA A 228 4.40 16.67 -1.25
N PHE A 229 3.89 15.43 -1.23
CA PHE A 229 4.74 14.23 -1.13
C PHE A 229 5.65 14.07 -2.35
N HIS A 230 5.14 14.26 -3.57
CA HIS A 230 5.95 14.16 -4.79
C HIS A 230 7.08 15.20 -4.80
N LYS A 231 6.79 16.45 -4.40
CA LYS A 231 7.80 17.51 -4.22
C LYS A 231 8.82 17.19 -3.15
N ALA A 232 8.44 16.43 -2.11
CA ALA A 232 9.34 15.92 -1.08
C ALA A 232 10.12 14.66 -1.52
N GLY A 233 9.85 14.12 -2.72
CA GLY A 233 10.49 12.92 -3.26
C GLY A 233 9.97 11.62 -2.65
N ILE A 234 8.72 11.62 -2.16
CA ILE A 234 8.06 10.48 -1.49
C ILE A 234 6.90 10.01 -2.36
N GLY A 235 6.82 8.70 -2.59
CA GLY A 235 5.70 8.12 -3.32
C GLY A 235 4.46 7.89 -2.47
N VAL A 236 3.29 7.92 -3.08
CA VAL A 236 2.00 7.71 -2.42
C VAL A 236 1.38 6.39 -2.88
N ILE A 237 1.13 5.51 -1.91
CA ILE A 237 0.43 4.24 -2.08
C ILE A 237 -0.97 4.39 -1.48
N LEU A 238 -1.98 3.83 -2.13
CA LEU A 238 -3.35 3.87 -1.64
C LEU A 238 -3.93 2.47 -1.49
N ASP A 239 -4.49 2.18 -0.32
CA ASP A 239 -5.35 1.01 -0.14
C ASP A 239 -6.62 1.15 -0.98
N TRP A 240 -6.76 0.22 -1.91
CA TRP A 240 -7.86 0.11 -2.84
C TRP A 240 -8.69 -1.13 -2.51
N VAL A 241 -10.02 -0.95 -2.43
CA VAL A 241 -10.94 -1.95 -1.88
C VAL A 241 -11.89 -2.50 -2.95
N PRO A 242 -11.42 -3.30 -3.92
CA PRO A 242 -12.27 -3.87 -4.96
C PRO A 242 -13.01 -5.14 -4.52
N GLY A 243 -12.76 -5.65 -3.31
CA GLY A 243 -13.23 -6.98 -2.87
C GLY A 243 -14.71 -7.02 -2.49
N HIS A 244 -15.23 -5.94 -1.92
CA HIS A 244 -16.56 -5.90 -1.32
C HIS A 244 -17.06 -4.47 -1.10
N PHE A 245 -18.35 -4.32 -0.79
CA PHE A 245 -18.96 -3.04 -0.44
C PHE A 245 -20.11 -3.23 0.58
N PRO A 246 -20.41 -2.23 1.44
CA PRO A 246 -21.41 -2.38 2.48
C PRO A 246 -22.85 -2.44 1.93
N LYS A 247 -23.78 -2.91 2.76
CA LYS A 247 -25.19 -3.13 2.39
C LYS A 247 -26.09 -1.89 2.53
N ASP A 248 -25.51 -0.72 2.74
CA ASP A 248 -26.22 0.55 2.83
C ASP A 248 -27.19 0.75 1.64
N GLU A 249 -28.49 0.83 1.94
CA GLU A 249 -29.54 0.91 0.91
C GLU A 249 -29.42 2.18 0.05
N TRP A 250 -28.79 3.23 0.57
CA TRP A 250 -28.55 4.47 -0.16
C TRP A 250 -27.30 4.43 -1.06
N ALA A 251 -26.50 3.36 -1.02
CA ALA A 251 -25.30 3.16 -1.83
C ALA A 251 -25.49 2.10 -2.94
N LEU A 252 -24.48 1.26 -3.21
CA LEU A 252 -24.48 0.34 -4.36
C LEU A 252 -25.43 -0.87 -4.22
N GLY A 253 -25.82 -1.26 -3.01
CA GLY A 253 -26.61 -2.48 -2.78
C GLY A 253 -27.99 -2.43 -3.45
N ARG A 254 -28.36 -3.48 -4.19
CA ARG A 254 -29.66 -3.56 -4.89
C ARG A 254 -29.98 -2.33 -5.74
N PHE A 255 -28.99 -1.78 -6.43
CA PHE A 255 -28.99 -0.40 -6.94
C PHE A 255 -30.24 0.00 -7.75
N ASP A 256 -30.68 -0.85 -8.67
CA ASP A 256 -31.86 -0.64 -9.52
C ASP A 256 -33.02 -1.59 -9.18
N GLY A 257 -33.06 -2.07 -7.94
CA GLY A 257 -34.01 -3.11 -7.47
C GLY A 257 -33.59 -4.54 -7.82
N THR A 258 -32.45 -4.73 -8.50
CA THR A 258 -31.85 -6.04 -8.77
C THR A 258 -30.45 -6.15 -8.15
N ALA A 259 -29.87 -7.35 -8.13
CA ALA A 259 -28.44 -7.53 -7.83
C ALA A 259 -27.60 -6.99 -9.00
N LEU A 260 -27.32 -5.69 -8.98
CA LEU A 260 -26.71 -4.98 -10.10
C LEU A 260 -25.18 -5.04 -10.04
N TYR A 261 -24.61 -4.49 -8.95
CA TYR A 261 -23.17 -4.47 -8.69
C TYR A 261 -22.71 -5.76 -8.02
N GLU A 262 -23.52 -6.31 -7.13
CA GLU A 262 -23.30 -7.58 -6.45
C GLU A 262 -23.76 -8.78 -7.26
N HIS A 263 -23.19 -9.95 -6.97
CA HIS A 263 -23.66 -11.19 -7.58
C HIS A 263 -25.05 -11.59 -7.06
N ALA A 264 -25.92 -12.09 -7.95
CA ALA A 264 -27.31 -12.41 -7.61
C ALA A 264 -27.45 -13.60 -6.66
N ASP A 265 -26.58 -14.61 -6.80
CA ASP A 265 -26.48 -15.73 -5.85
C ASP A 265 -25.72 -15.28 -4.59
N PRO A 266 -26.36 -15.25 -3.40
CA PRO A 266 -25.72 -14.81 -2.16
C PRO A 266 -24.52 -15.65 -1.74
N ARG A 267 -24.41 -16.90 -2.21
CA ARG A 267 -23.26 -17.77 -1.96
C ARG A 267 -21.99 -17.30 -2.65
N GLN A 268 -22.11 -16.41 -3.63
CA GLN A 268 -21.02 -15.76 -4.35
C GLN A 268 -21.02 -14.23 -4.16
N GLY A 269 -22.18 -13.66 -3.83
CA GLY A 269 -22.39 -12.21 -3.75
C GLY A 269 -22.31 -11.62 -2.34
N GLU A 270 -22.03 -12.39 -1.29
CA GLU A 270 -22.00 -11.89 0.09
C GLU A 270 -20.87 -12.46 0.93
N HIS A 271 -20.14 -11.60 1.64
CA HIS A 271 -19.32 -12.01 2.80
C HIS A 271 -20.21 -11.98 4.04
N ARG A 272 -20.66 -13.15 4.50
CA ARG A 272 -21.63 -13.25 5.60
C ARG A 272 -21.06 -12.75 6.93
N ASP A 273 -19.83 -13.10 7.25
CA ASP A 273 -19.17 -12.69 8.50
C ASP A 273 -18.92 -11.18 8.57
N TRP A 274 -18.74 -10.53 7.42
CA TRP A 274 -18.52 -9.08 7.33
C TRP A 274 -19.82 -8.30 7.15
N GLY A 275 -20.91 -8.98 6.77
CA GLY A 275 -22.18 -8.33 6.46
C GLY A 275 -22.15 -7.48 5.19
N THR A 276 -21.26 -7.74 4.24
CA THR A 276 -21.06 -6.94 3.01
C THR A 276 -21.43 -7.71 1.74
N TYR A 277 -21.65 -6.98 0.65
CA TYR A 277 -21.80 -7.54 -0.70
C TYR A 277 -20.44 -7.72 -1.39
N ILE A 278 -20.36 -8.67 -2.32
CA ILE A 278 -19.20 -8.94 -3.18
C ILE A 278 -19.57 -8.51 -4.60
N PHE A 279 -18.67 -7.78 -5.26
CA PHE A 279 -18.85 -7.36 -6.65
C PHE A 279 -19.01 -8.56 -7.60
N ASN A 280 -19.89 -8.41 -8.59
CA ASN A 280 -20.04 -9.37 -9.67
C ASN A 280 -18.95 -9.13 -10.74
N TYR A 281 -17.75 -9.65 -10.51
CA TYR A 281 -16.60 -9.46 -11.40
C TYR A 281 -16.83 -9.96 -12.84
N GLY A 282 -17.76 -10.91 -13.03
CA GLY A 282 -18.13 -11.45 -14.34
C GLY A 282 -19.02 -10.52 -15.17
N ARG A 283 -19.52 -9.43 -14.58
CA ARG A 283 -20.35 -8.45 -15.28
C ARG A 283 -19.49 -7.32 -15.84
N ASN A 284 -19.55 -7.12 -17.15
CA ASN A 284 -18.71 -6.17 -17.88
C ASN A 284 -18.78 -4.73 -17.35
N GLU A 285 -19.97 -4.24 -16.99
CA GLU A 285 -20.13 -2.89 -16.45
C GLU A 285 -19.52 -2.75 -15.05
N VAL A 286 -19.59 -3.80 -14.22
CA VAL A 286 -18.97 -3.84 -12.89
C VAL A 286 -17.46 -3.92 -13.00
N LYS A 287 -16.95 -4.76 -13.93
CA LYS A 287 -15.54 -4.80 -14.28
C LYS A 287 -15.04 -3.44 -14.76
N SER A 288 -15.78 -2.78 -15.65
CA SER A 288 -15.46 -1.43 -16.13
C SER A 288 -15.44 -0.43 -14.98
N PHE A 289 -16.45 -0.44 -14.10
CA PHE A 289 -16.51 0.41 -12.90
C PHE A 289 -15.25 0.28 -12.03
N LEU A 290 -14.84 -0.94 -11.69
CA LEU A 290 -13.68 -1.17 -10.82
C LEU A 290 -12.35 -0.85 -11.50
N VAL A 291 -12.16 -1.25 -12.76
CA VAL A 291 -10.91 -0.95 -13.50
C VAL A 291 -10.76 0.55 -13.71
N SER A 292 -11.87 1.21 -14.06
CA SER A 292 -11.98 2.66 -14.13
C SER A 292 -11.62 3.29 -12.77
N ASN A 293 -12.08 2.72 -11.65
CA ASN A 293 -11.74 3.24 -10.33
C ASN A 293 -10.24 3.17 -10.00
N ALA A 294 -9.57 2.05 -10.31
CA ALA A 294 -8.12 1.94 -10.11
C ALA A 294 -7.35 3.00 -10.91
N LEU A 295 -7.70 3.16 -12.20
CA LEU A 295 -7.07 4.13 -13.08
C LEU A 295 -7.41 5.58 -12.70
N TYR A 296 -8.60 5.82 -12.17
CA TYR A 296 -9.01 7.14 -11.68
C TYR A 296 -8.05 7.66 -10.61
N TRP A 297 -7.76 6.86 -9.59
CA TRP A 297 -6.81 7.25 -8.53
C TRP A 297 -5.41 7.54 -9.08
N VAL A 298 -4.91 6.66 -9.95
CA VAL A 298 -3.57 6.81 -10.52
C VAL A 298 -3.47 8.01 -11.47
N MET A 299 -4.51 8.30 -12.26
CA MET A 299 -4.46 9.35 -13.29
C MET A 299 -4.95 10.71 -12.80
N GLU A 300 -5.99 10.78 -11.97
CA GLU A 300 -6.59 12.05 -11.52
C GLU A 300 -5.99 12.57 -10.20
N PHE A 301 -5.36 11.67 -9.43
CA PHE A 301 -4.70 11.98 -8.16
C PHE A 301 -3.22 11.64 -8.15
N HIS A 302 -2.65 11.18 -9.27
CA HIS A 302 -1.23 10.87 -9.45
C HIS A 302 -0.68 9.80 -8.50
N ILE A 303 -1.53 8.97 -7.88
CA ILE A 303 -1.13 7.88 -6.97
C ILE A 303 -0.11 6.94 -7.64
N ASP A 304 0.93 6.54 -6.91
CA ASP A 304 2.07 5.80 -7.45
C ASP A 304 1.91 4.27 -7.38
N ALA A 305 1.12 3.78 -6.43
CA ALA A 305 0.78 2.37 -6.33
C ALA A 305 -0.55 2.16 -5.61
N LEU A 306 -1.18 1.01 -5.86
CA LEU A 306 -2.40 0.59 -5.14
C LEU A 306 -2.11 -0.67 -4.34
N ARG A 307 -2.57 -0.75 -3.09
CA ARG A 307 -2.53 -1.97 -2.30
C ARG A 307 -3.94 -2.56 -2.19
N VAL A 308 -4.08 -3.86 -2.44
CA VAL A 308 -5.35 -4.58 -2.35
C VAL A 308 -5.32 -5.46 -1.11
N ASP A 309 -6.22 -5.15 -0.18
CA ASP A 309 -6.49 -5.94 1.02
C ASP A 309 -7.24 -7.24 0.69
N ALA A 310 -7.01 -8.27 1.51
CA ALA A 310 -7.76 -9.51 1.54
C ALA A 310 -8.00 -10.11 0.15
N VAL A 311 -6.96 -10.19 -0.69
CA VAL A 311 -7.08 -10.73 -2.07
C VAL A 311 -7.65 -12.16 -2.06
N ALA A 312 -7.38 -12.93 -1.01
CA ALA A 312 -7.97 -14.25 -0.79
C ALA A 312 -9.51 -14.24 -0.77
N SER A 313 -10.13 -13.18 -0.24
CA SER A 313 -11.59 -13.00 -0.24
C SER A 313 -12.19 -12.91 -1.64
N MET A 314 -11.39 -12.46 -2.61
CA MET A 314 -11.77 -12.38 -4.01
C MET A 314 -11.49 -13.71 -4.74
N LEU A 315 -10.34 -14.33 -4.47
CA LEU A 315 -9.84 -15.50 -5.21
C LEU A 315 -10.62 -16.78 -4.95
N TYR A 316 -11.28 -16.91 -3.80
CA TYR A 316 -11.90 -18.17 -3.37
C TYR A 316 -13.41 -18.04 -3.18
N LEU A 317 -14.15 -18.94 -3.85
CA LEU A 317 -15.60 -19.08 -3.75
C LEU A 317 -16.04 -19.64 -2.39
N ASP A 318 -15.13 -20.26 -1.63
CA ASP A 318 -15.35 -20.80 -0.29
C ASP A 318 -14.71 -19.97 0.83
N TYR A 319 -14.24 -18.75 0.54
CA TYR A 319 -13.66 -17.87 1.56
C TYR A 319 -14.64 -17.60 2.71
N SER A 320 -14.25 -17.99 3.92
CA SER A 320 -15.08 -17.92 5.14
C SER A 320 -16.47 -18.55 5.00
N ARG A 321 -16.55 -19.72 4.35
CA ARG A 321 -17.80 -20.47 4.13
C ARG A 321 -17.65 -21.95 4.47
N GLU A 322 -18.66 -22.52 5.11
CA GLU A 322 -18.67 -23.95 5.43
C GLU A 322 -19.04 -24.82 4.21
N PRO A 323 -18.73 -26.13 4.21
CA PRO A 323 -19.18 -27.04 3.17
C PRO A 323 -20.70 -27.01 2.97
N GLY A 324 -21.12 -26.77 1.72
CA GLY A 324 -22.54 -26.64 1.36
C GLY A 324 -23.05 -25.19 1.33
N GLU A 325 -22.25 -24.22 1.77
CA GLU A 325 -22.60 -22.79 1.74
C GLU A 325 -22.04 -22.04 0.53
N TRP A 326 -21.25 -22.71 -0.32
CA TRP A 326 -20.66 -22.19 -1.54
C TRP A 326 -20.94 -23.09 -2.75
N VAL A 327 -20.63 -22.61 -3.95
CA VAL A 327 -20.73 -23.38 -5.20
C VAL A 327 -19.40 -23.38 -5.95
N PRO A 328 -18.98 -24.51 -6.52
CA PRO A 328 -17.74 -24.57 -7.29
C PRO A 328 -17.84 -23.85 -8.63
N ASN A 329 -16.68 -23.50 -9.16
CA ASN A 329 -16.56 -22.96 -10.51
C ASN A 329 -16.91 -24.02 -11.57
N GLN A 330 -16.95 -23.60 -12.84
CA GLN A 330 -17.30 -24.47 -13.97
C GLN A 330 -16.39 -25.70 -14.15
N TYR A 331 -15.22 -25.75 -13.49
CA TYR A 331 -14.29 -26.89 -13.51
C TYR A 331 -14.32 -27.73 -12.23
N GLY A 332 -15.18 -27.39 -11.27
CA GLY A 332 -15.32 -28.12 -10.00
C GLY A 332 -14.39 -27.64 -8.88
N GLY A 333 -13.58 -26.60 -9.12
CA GLY A 333 -12.68 -26.00 -8.13
C GLY A 333 -13.33 -24.88 -7.31
N ASN A 334 -12.60 -24.36 -6.32
CA ASN A 334 -13.03 -23.25 -5.48
C ASN A 334 -12.49 -21.89 -5.94
N GLU A 335 -11.73 -21.83 -7.03
CA GLU A 335 -11.19 -20.58 -7.57
C GLU A 335 -12.30 -19.74 -8.21
N ASN A 336 -12.37 -18.47 -7.85
CA ASN A 336 -13.23 -17.48 -8.48
C ASN A 336 -12.57 -16.97 -9.77
N LEU A 337 -12.94 -17.59 -10.89
CA LEU A 337 -12.29 -17.34 -12.19
C LEU A 337 -12.51 -15.90 -12.68
N GLU A 338 -13.68 -15.35 -12.40
CA GLU A 338 -14.06 -13.98 -12.75
C GLU A 338 -13.23 -12.95 -11.97
N ALA A 339 -12.99 -13.19 -10.67
CA ALA A 339 -12.10 -12.35 -9.88
C ALA A 339 -10.64 -12.44 -10.35
N ILE A 340 -10.16 -13.65 -10.68
CA ILE A 340 -8.82 -13.86 -11.24
C ILE A 340 -8.65 -13.10 -12.57
N ASP A 341 -9.63 -13.18 -13.47
CA ASP A 341 -9.62 -12.45 -14.74
C ASP A 341 -9.62 -10.93 -14.51
N PHE A 342 -10.46 -10.45 -13.58
CA PHE A 342 -10.51 -9.04 -13.20
C PHE A 342 -9.15 -8.53 -12.67
N LEU A 343 -8.52 -9.24 -11.74
CA LEU A 343 -7.23 -8.84 -11.16
C LEU A 343 -6.11 -8.81 -12.21
N ARG A 344 -6.09 -9.80 -13.12
CA ARG A 344 -5.16 -9.79 -14.26
C ARG A 344 -5.42 -8.62 -15.20
N TYR A 345 -6.69 -8.32 -15.45
CA TYR A 345 -7.12 -7.26 -16.35
C TYR A 345 -6.73 -5.88 -15.81
N VAL A 346 -6.96 -5.59 -14.52
CA VAL A 346 -6.58 -4.30 -13.93
C VAL A 346 -5.06 -4.12 -13.91
N ASN A 347 -4.28 -5.14 -13.49
CA ASN A 347 -2.81 -5.07 -13.49
C ASN A 347 -2.26 -4.78 -14.89
N LYS A 348 -2.74 -5.52 -15.90
CA LYS A 348 -2.32 -5.32 -17.29
C LYS A 348 -2.57 -3.89 -17.76
N HIS A 349 -3.80 -3.40 -17.63
CA HIS A 349 -4.16 -2.07 -18.14
C HIS A 349 -3.47 -0.94 -17.39
N LEU A 350 -3.27 -1.10 -16.08
CA LEU A 350 -2.63 -0.09 -15.27
C LEU A 350 -1.14 0.06 -15.65
N TYR A 351 -0.41 -1.05 -15.84
CA TYR A 351 1.00 -1.01 -16.27
C TYR A 351 1.20 -0.59 -17.73
N GLU A 352 0.26 -0.93 -18.62
CA GLU A 352 0.31 -0.49 -20.03
C GLU A 352 0.12 1.03 -20.17
N ARG A 353 -0.71 1.63 -19.31
CA ARG A 353 -1.12 3.03 -19.44
C ARG A 353 -0.26 3.98 -18.62
N VAL A 354 0.24 3.54 -17.47
CA VAL A 354 0.97 4.38 -16.53
C VAL A 354 2.27 3.67 -16.11
N PRO A 355 3.40 3.87 -16.81
CA PRO A 355 4.65 3.21 -16.46
C PRO A 355 5.15 3.57 -15.05
N GLY A 356 5.79 2.59 -14.39
CA GLY A 356 6.47 2.77 -13.10
C GLY A 356 5.60 2.60 -11.86
N VAL A 357 4.27 2.57 -12.01
CA VAL A 357 3.34 2.21 -10.92
C VAL A 357 3.32 0.70 -10.67
N CYS A 358 2.87 0.28 -9.50
CA CYS A 358 2.67 -1.13 -9.18
C CYS A 358 1.38 -1.37 -8.38
N LEU A 359 0.92 -2.63 -8.33
CA LEU A 359 -0.05 -3.07 -7.33
C LEU A 359 0.63 -3.95 -6.28
N ILE A 360 0.17 -3.86 -5.03
CA ILE A 360 0.62 -4.64 -3.89
C ILE A 360 -0.55 -5.50 -3.41
N ALA A 361 -0.33 -6.80 -3.21
CA ALA A 361 -1.35 -7.72 -2.71
C ALA A 361 -1.10 -8.09 -1.25
N GLU A 362 -2.13 -8.02 -0.40
CA GLU A 362 -2.22 -8.87 0.78
C GLU A 362 -3.00 -10.13 0.43
N GLU A 363 -2.31 -11.26 0.45
CA GLU A 363 -2.88 -12.54 0.11
C GLU A 363 -2.35 -13.56 1.12
N SER A 364 -3.22 -13.99 2.02
CA SER A 364 -2.89 -14.76 3.21
C SER A 364 -2.99 -16.29 3.03
N THR A 365 -3.20 -16.76 1.80
CA THR A 365 -3.10 -18.18 1.43
C THR A 365 -1.81 -18.45 0.64
N SER A 366 -1.71 -19.67 0.10
CA SER A 366 -0.58 -20.13 -0.71
C SER A 366 -0.88 -20.04 -2.22
N PHE A 367 -1.70 -19.09 -2.66
CA PHE A 367 -2.02 -18.93 -4.08
C PHE A 367 -0.74 -18.61 -4.87
N PRO A 368 -0.39 -19.37 -5.92
CA PRO A 368 0.90 -19.23 -6.60
C PRO A 368 0.89 -18.11 -7.65
N GLY A 369 2.02 -17.41 -7.79
CA GLY A 369 2.24 -16.48 -8.90
C GLY A 369 1.48 -15.17 -8.74
N ILE A 370 1.30 -14.70 -7.51
CA ILE A 370 0.65 -13.41 -7.22
C ILE A 370 1.42 -12.28 -7.91
N THR A 371 2.74 -12.28 -7.79
CA THR A 371 3.63 -11.24 -8.32
C THR A 371 4.26 -11.60 -9.67
N LYS A 372 3.85 -12.72 -10.27
CA LYS A 372 4.31 -13.10 -11.61
C LYS A 372 3.57 -12.32 -12.70
N PRO A 373 4.23 -12.04 -13.84
CA PRO A 373 3.57 -11.38 -14.96
C PRO A 373 2.33 -12.14 -15.46
N VAL A 374 1.31 -11.40 -15.90
CA VAL A 374 0.06 -11.98 -16.41
C VAL A 374 0.29 -12.93 -17.60
N HIS A 375 1.23 -12.57 -18.49
CA HIS A 375 1.55 -13.39 -19.67
C HIS A 375 2.28 -14.70 -19.34
N GLU A 376 2.79 -14.85 -18.11
CA GLU A 376 3.37 -16.09 -17.58
C GLU A 376 2.37 -16.87 -16.71
N GLY A 377 1.10 -16.43 -16.64
CA GLY A 377 0.04 -17.06 -15.86
C GLY A 377 -0.10 -16.54 -14.44
N GLY A 378 0.64 -15.49 -14.04
CA GLY A 378 0.46 -14.84 -12.74
C GLY A 378 -0.76 -13.91 -12.66
N LEU A 379 -0.95 -13.27 -11.50
CA LEU A 379 -1.97 -12.22 -11.33
C LEU A 379 -1.48 -10.83 -11.74
N GLY A 380 -0.16 -10.62 -11.80
CA GLY A 380 0.46 -9.38 -12.26
C GLY A 380 0.73 -8.35 -11.16
N PHE A 381 0.55 -8.66 -9.88
CA PHE A 381 0.93 -7.73 -8.81
C PHE A 381 2.45 -7.44 -8.86
N GLY A 382 2.85 -6.25 -8.46
CA GLY A 382 4.27 -5.92 -8.31
C GLY A 382 4.85 -6.54 -7.05
N PHE A 383 4.10 -6.50 -5.95
CA PHE A 383 4.54 -7.05 -4.66
C PHE A 383 3.43 -7.82 -3.94
N LYS A 384 3.83 -8.69 -3.03
CA LYS A 384 2.97 -9.41 -2.09
C LYS A 384 3.45 -9.15 -0.67
N TRP A 385 2.53 -8.89 0.26
CA TRP A 385 2.85 -8.87 1.69
C TRP A 385 3.28 -10.27 2.16
N ASN A 386 4.42 -10.35 2.84
CA ASN A 386 4.93 -11.59 3.41
C ASN A 386 4.29 -11.88 4.77
N MET A 387 3.03 -12.33 4.74
CA MET A 387 2.25 -12.65 5.94
C MET A 387 2.87 -13.81 6.75
N GLY A 388 3.57 -14.74 6.08
CA GLY A 388 4.29 -15.82 6.75
C GLY A 388 5.45 -15.28 7.60
N TRP A 389 6.32 -14.47 7.01
CA TRP A 389 7.42 -13.78 7.71
C TRP A 389 6.90 -12.95 8.88
N MET A 390 5.81 -12.19 8.69
CA MET A 390 5.23 -11.35 9.73
C MET A 390 4.77 -12.21 10.93
N ASN A 391 3.96 -13.24 10.67
CA ASN A 391 3.42 -14.12 11.72
C ASN A 391 4.51 -14.85 12.49
N ASP A 392 5.49 -15.41 11.79
CA ASP A 392 6.58 -16.16 12.40
C ASP A 392 7.47 -15.22 13.25
N SER A 393 7.81 -14.04 12.71
CA SER A 393 8.63 -13.07 13.42
C SER A 393 7.94 -12.52 14.67
N LEU A 394 6.66 -12.15 14.60
CA LEU A 394 5.93 -11.64 15.76
C LEU A 394 5.77 -12.71 16.86
N ARG A 395 5.58 -13.98 16.48
CA ARG A 395 5.56 -15.11 17.42
C ARG A 395 6.90 -15.25 18.11
N TYR A 396 7.99 -15.20 17.36
CA TYR A 396 9.35 -15.27 17.92
C TYR A 396 9.63 -14.15 18.93
N LEU A 397 9.19 -12.91 18.63
CA LEU A 397 9.35 -11.76 19.54
C LEU A 397 8.55 -11.91 20.84
N SER A 398 7.41 -12.60 20.79
CA SER A 398 6.56 -12.85 21.96
C SER A 398 7.14 -13.84 22.96
N LEU A 399 8.24 -14.51 22.61
CA LEU A 399 8.96 -15.45 23.47
C LEU A 399 10.01 -14.73 24.31
N GLU A 400 10.16 -15.15 25.57
CA GLU A 400 11.35 -14.80 26.35
C GLU A 400 12.62 -15.35 25.67
N PRO A 401 13.76 -14.64 25.75
CA PRO A 401 14.99 -15.03 25.04
C PRO A 401 15.48 -16.46 25.29
N ILE A 402 15.22 -17.03 26.47
CA ILE A 402 15.63 -18.41 26.80
C ILE A 402 14.89 -19.46 25.94
N TYR A 403 13.67 -19.16 25.48
CA TYR A 403 12.86 -20.08 24.67
C TYR A 403 13.12 -19.94 23.17
N ARG A 404 13.65 -18.80 22.73
CA ARG A 404 13.90 -18.47 21.31
C ARG A 404 14.78 -19.50 20.59
N GLN A 405 15.67 -20.20 21.29
CA GLN A 405 16.51 -21.25 20.70
C GLN A 405 15.68 -22.42 20.12
N TRP A 406 14.51 -22.71 20.69
CA TRP A 406 13.62 -23.78 20.22
C TRP A 406 12.73 -23.35 19.05
N HIS A 407 12.74 -22.05 18.74
CA HIS A 407 11.93 -21.38 17.74
C HIS A 407 12.80 -20.63 16.73
N HIS A 408 14.11 -20.95 16.66
CA HIS A 408 15.06 -20.26 15.78
C HIS A 408 14.63 -20.30 14.30
N ASN A 409 13.95 -21.38 13.90
CA ASN A 409 13.40 -21.55 12.57
C ASN A 409 12.32 -20.53 12.21
N GLU A 410 11.61 -19.94 13.18
CA GLU A 410 10.59 -18.90 12.90
C GLU A 410 11.23 -17.67 12.22
N MET A 411 12.49 -17.37 12.53
CA MET A 411 13.22 -16.24 11.93
C MET A 411 14.00 -16.62 10.66
N THR A 412 14.13 -17.91 10.31
CA THR A 412 14.86 -18.34 9.10
C THR A 412 13.96 -18.94 8.02
N PHE A 413 12.77 -19.40 8.38
CA PHE A 413 11.89 -20.15 7.49
C PHE A 413 11.42 -19.32 6.29
N ALA A 414 11.20 -18.01 6.48
CA ALA A 414 10.84 -17.10 5.38
C ALA A 414 11.83 -17.16 4.20
N MET A 415 13.13 -17.39 4.45
CA MET A 415 14.13 -17.52 3.38
C MET A 415 13.94 -18.75 2.49
N VAL A 416 13.21 -19.78 2.94
CA VAL A 416 12.92 -20.98 2.14
C VAL A 416 12.07 -20.63 0.91
N TYR A 417 11.17 -19.64 1.05
CA TYR A 417 10.24 -19.23 -0.01
C TYR A 417 10.39 -17.77 -0.44
N GLN A 418 11.35 -17.02 0.13
CA GLN A 418 11.58 -15.59 -0.12
C GLN A 418 11.65 -15.21 -1.61
N TYR A 419 12.13 -16.12 -2.48
CA TYR A 419 12.27 -15.87 -3.91
C TYR A 419 11.13 -16.44 -4.75
N SER A 420 10.03 -16.85 -4.12
CA SER A 420 8.83 -17.32 -4.82
C SER A 420 7.95 -16.17 -5.32
N GLU A 421 8.03 -15.01 -4.66
CA GLU A 421 7.28 -13.79 -4.95
C GLU A 421 8.15 -12.57 -4.63
N ASN A 422 7.75 -11.38 -5.11
CA ASN A 422 8.36 -10.11 -4.72
C ASN A 422 7.75 -9.62 -3.40
N PHE A 423 8.46 -9.78 -2.29
CA PHE A 423 7.87 -9.51 -0.97
C PHE A 423 8.05 -8.07 -0.46
N VAL A 424 6.98 -7.57 0.16
CA VAL A 424 7.01 -6.50 1.19
C VAL A 424 6.91 -7.20 2.54
N LEU A 425 7.67 -6.76 3.54
CA LEU A 425 7.68 -7.23 4.91
C LEU A 425 6.80 -6.29 5.74
N PRO A 426 5.54 -6.66 6.06
CA PRO A 426 4.62 -5.75 6.71
C PRO A 426 4.64 -5.90 8.24
N ILE A 427 4.62 -4.76 8.93
CA ILE A 427 4.13 -4.61 10.29
C ILE A 427 3.03 -3.55 10.21
N SER A 428 1.83 -4.00 9.85
CA SER A 428 0.71 -3.13 9.49
C SER A 428 -0.20 -2.79 10.68
N HIS A 429 -1.19 -1.95 10.42
CA HIS A 429 -2.23 -1.56 11.37
C HIS A 429 -2.95 -2.75 12.02
N ASP A 430 -3.22 -3.82 11.26
CA ASP A 430 -3.89 -5.02 11.74
C ASP A 430 -3.14 -5.74 12.85
N GLU A 431 -1.83 -5.55 12.97
CA GLU A 431 -1.02 -6.23 13.96
C GLU A 431 -0.95 -5.50 15.30
N VAL A 432 -1.51 -4.30 15.42
CA VAL A 432 -1.45 -3.47 16.64
C VAL A 432 -2.83 -3.03 17.15
N VAL A 433 -3.84 -3.88 16.92
CA VAL A 433 -5.25 -3.67 17.27
C VAL A 433 -5.90 -4.95 17.84
N HIS A 434 -7.17 -4.86 18.25
CA HIS A 434 -8.04 -5.98 18.60
C HIS A 434 -7.46 -6.93 19.67
N GLY A 435 -6.72 -6.40 20.64
CA GLY A 435 -6.13 -7.18 21.73
C GLY A 435 -4.82 -7.88 21.36
N LYS A 436 -4.30 -7.70 20.13
CA LYS A 436 -2.99 -8.23 19.73
C LYS A 436 -1.83 -7.48 20.42
N GLY A 437 -2.08 -6.33 21.03
CA GLY A 437 -1.10 -5.44 21.65
C GLY A 437 -0.30 -4.63 20.63
N SER A 438 0.12 -3.43 21.02
CA SER A 438 1.13 -2.65 20.31
C SER A 438 2.46 -3.39 20.25
N MET A 439 3.33 -3.04 19.29
CA MET A 439 4.62 -3.72 19.08
C MET A 439 5.46 -3.82 20.37
N ILE A 440 5.53 -2.75 21.16
CA ILE A 440 6.29 -2.74 22.42
C ILE A 440 5.70 -3.66 23.49
N ASN A 441 4.39 -3.91 23.45
CA ASN A 441 3.69 -4.76 24.42
C ASN A 441 3.62 -6.23 23.99
N LYS A 442 4.04 -6.57 22.78
CA LYS A 442 4.23 -7.98 22.37
C LYS A 442 5.43 -8.64 23.04
N ILE A 443 6.39 -7.86 23.53
CA ILE A 443 7.64 -8.35 24.12
C ILE A 443 7.47 -8.55 25.63
N PRO A 444 7.63 -9.78 26.18
CA PRO A 444 7.33 -10.09 27.58
C PRO A 444 8.50 -9.77 28.53
N GLN A 445 9.08 -8.58 28.43
CA GLN A 445 10.25 -8.18 29.24
C GLN A 445 10.08 -6.79 29.85
N ASP A 446 11.06 -6.34 30.65
CA ASP A 446 11.10 -4.97 31.18
C ASP A 446 11.32 -3.94 30.05
N ASP A 447 11.04 -2.67 30.34
CA ASP A 447 11.05 -1.59 29.36
C ASP A 447 12.37 -1.46 28.58
N TRP A 448 13.53 -1.64 29.24
CA TRP A 448 14.80 -1.55 28.53
C TRP A 448 14.95 -2.68 27.50
N ARG A 449 14.62 -3.91 27.90
CA ARG A 449 14.68 -5.07 27.01
C ARG A 449 13.59 -5.02 25.92
N LYS A 450 12.44 -4.42 26.18
CA LYS A 450 11.41 -4.15 25.17
C LYS A 450 11.95 -3.25 24.05
N PHE A 451 12.49 -2.09 24.40
CA PHE A 451 13.08 -1.19 23.40
C PHE A 451 14.27 -1.81 22.69
N ALA A 452 15.19 -2.48 23.40
CA ALA A 452 16.30 -3.18 22.78
C ALA A 452 15.84 -4.24 21.78
N THR A 453 14.88 -5.09 22.16
CA THR A 453 14.30 -6.11 21.27
C THR A 453 13.63 -5.48 20.03
N LEU A 454 12.88 -4.39 20.18
CA LEU A 454 12.32 -3.68 19.02
C LEU A 454 13.41 -3.12 18.11
N ARG A 455 14.47 -2.53 18.68
CA ARG A 455 15.61 -2.05 17.91
C ARG A 455 16.28 -3.18 17.12
N ALA A 456 16.52 -4.33 17.76
CA ALA A 456 17.04 -5.52 17.08
C ALA A 456 16.10 -6.03 15.98
N PHE A 457 14.81 -6.07 16.26
CA PHE A 457 13.81 -6.56 15.32
C PHE A 457 13.68 -5.67 14.08
N TYR A 458 13.58 -4.35 14.25
CA TYR A 458 13.52 -3.45 13.09
C TYR A 458 14.83 -3.43 12.32
N SER A 459 15.97 -3.62 12.98
CA SER A 459 17.25 -3.83 12.29
C SER A 459 17.23 -5.12 11.45
N TYR A 460 16.71 -6.22 11.99
CA TYR A 460 16.48 -7.45 11.24
C TYR A 460 15.57 -7.21 10.03
N MET A 461 14.41 -6.56 10.23
CA MET A 461 13.44 -6.26 9.17
C MET A 461 14.02 -5.40 8.04
N TRP A 462 14.78 -4.35 8.35
CA TRP A 462 15.39 -3.47 7.34
C TRP A 462 16.53 -4.14 6.56
N ALA A 463 17.13 -5.19 7.11
CA ALA A 463 18.26 -5.89 6.50
C ALA A 463 17.89 -7.25 5.89
N PHE A 464 16.72 -7.79 6.19
CA PHE A 464 16.17 -8.99 5.56
C PHE A 464 15.72 -8.68 4.13
N PRO A 465 15.85 -9.61 3.15
CA PRO A 465 15.39 -9.36 1.78
C PRO A 465 13.88 -9.05 1.72
N GLY A 466 13.53 -8.00 0.96
CA GLY A 466 12.16 -7.53 0.79
C GLY A 466 12.03 -6.03 1.04
N LYS A 467 10.90 -5.44 0.64
CA LYS A 467 10.58 -4.03 0.90
C LYS A 467 9.99 -3.87 2.31
N GLN A 468 10.05 -2.71 2.93
CA GLN A 468 9.61 -2.53 4.33
C GLN A 468 8.29 -1.78 4.41
N LEU A 469 7.38 -2.20 5.29
CA LEU A 469 6.19 -1.44 5.68
C LEU A 469 6.04 -1.43 7.20
N LEU A 470 5.93 -0.23 7.78
CA LEU A 470 5.73 -0.02 9.21
C LEU A 470 4.58 0.96 9.44
N PHE A 471 3.61 0.53 10.25
CA PHE A 471 2.45 1.35 10.61
C PHE A 471 2.80 2.45 11.61
N MET A 472 2.15 3.60 11.43
CA MET A 472 2.28 4.76 12.32
C MET A 472 2.09 4.40 13.80
N GLY A 473 2.94 4.97 14.65
CA GLY A 473 3.02 4.67 16.08
C GLY A 473 4.04 3.57 16.42
N CYS A 474 4.33 2.66 15.50
CA CYS A 474 5.31 1.60 15.74
C CYS A 474 6.75 2.13 15.77
N GLU A 475 7.05 3.16 14.99
CA GLU A 475 8.39 3.73 14.81
C GLU A 475 8.95 4.37 16.09
N PHE A 476 8.09 4.83 17.00
CA PHE A 476 8.48 5.36 18.30
C PHE A 476 7.99 4.48 19.47
N GLY A 477 7.47 3.28 19.18
CA GLY A 477 7.07 2.31 20.19
C GLY A 477 5.87 2.76 21.02
N GLN A 478 4.81 3.25 20.38
CA GLN A 478 3.55 3.58 21.04
C GLN A 478 3.09 2.45 21.96
N ARG A 479 2.56 2.80 23.15
CA ARG A 479 2.19 1.79 24.14
C ARG A 479 0.75 1.34 23.96
N SER A 480 -0.18 2.25 23.72
CA SER A 480 -1.55 1.84 23.40
C SER A 480 -1.61 1.14 22.04
N GLU A 481 -2.57 0.22 21.89
CA GLU A 481 -3.01 -0.21 20.56
C GLU A 481 -3.47 1.01 19.74
N PHE A 482 -3.50 0.85 18.42
CA PHE A 482 -4.07 1.86 17.55
C PHE A 482 -5.56 2.04 17.87
N ASN A 483 -5.99 3.29 17.86
CA ASN A 483 -7.37 3.70 18.08
C ASN A 483 -7.65 4.91 17.19
N GLU A 484 -8.47 4.73 16.16
CA GLU A 484 -8.80 5.76 15.18
C GLU A 484 -9.56 6.96 15.78
N ASP A 485 -10.19 6.78 16.94
CA ASP A 485 -10.88 7.84 17.66
C ASP A 485 -9.94 8.76 18.43
N ALA A 486 -8.68 8.37 18.62
CA ALA A 486 -7.65 9.15 19.29
C ALA A 486 -6.54 9.59 18.33
N SER A 487 -5.73 10.57 18.73
CA SER A 487 -4.44 10.81 18.06
C SER A 487 -3.42 9.80 18.57
N LEU A 488 -2.40 9.52 17.77
CA LEU A 488 -1.22 8.81 18.26
C LEU A 488 -0.62 9.51 19.49
N GLU A 489 0.08 8.74 20.32
CA GLU A 489 0.66 9.20 21.59
C GLU A 489 1.91 10.08 21.39
N TRP A 490 1.86 11.11 20.53
CA TRP A 490 3.02 11.96 20.17
C TRP A 490 3.80 12.51 21.36
N TRP A 491 3.15 12.73 22.50
CA TRP A 491 3.82 13.20 23.73
C TRP A 491 4.90 12.23 24.25
N VAL A 492 4.87 10.95 23.86
CA VAL A 492 5.89 9.97 24.29
C VAL A 492 7.20 10.11 23.54
N THR A 493 7.24 10.80 22.39
CA THR A 493 8.46 10.89 21.55
C THR A 493 9.60 11.64 22.24
N ASP A 494 9.32 12.40 23.30
CA ASP A 494 10.33 13.08 24.13
C ASP A 494 10.84 12.21 25.30
N LEU A 495 10.23 11.04 25.51
CA LEU A 495 10.60 10.13 26.59
C LEU A 495 11.71 9.17 26.17
N TRP A 496 12.48 8.73 27.17
CA TRP A 496 13.53 7.74 27.00
C TRP A 496 12.98 6.45 26.37
N GLY A 497 13.74 5.87 25.44
CA GLY A 497 13.39 4.67 24.68
C GLY A 497 12.59 5.00 23.43
N HIS A 498 11.54 5.82 23.56
CA HIS A 498 10.69 6.25 22.45
C HIS A 498 11.44 7.15 21.46
N HIS A 499 12.11 8.20 21.97
CA HIS A 499 12.95 9.08 21.15
C HIS A 499 14.07 8.30 20.45
N GLY A 500 14.78 7.44 21.19
CA GLY A 500 15.87 6.63 20.66
C GLY A 500 15.42 5.67 19.56
N LEU A 501 14.26 5.02 19.71
CA LEU A 501 13.68 4.15 18.69
C LEU A 501 13.26 4.93 17.44
N GLN A 502 12.59 6.07 17.61
CA GLN A 502 12.18 6.94 16.51
C GLN A 502 13.38 7.40 15.68
N ARG A 503 14.44 7.86 16.37
CA ARG A 503 15.70 8.25 15.74
C ARG A 503 16.39 7.08 15.05
N MET A 504 16.35 5.89 15.63
CA MET A 504 16.94 4.70 15.01
C MET A 504 16.23 4.37 13.69
N ILE A 505 14.89 4.45 13.63
CA ILE A 505 14.15 4.23 12.38
C ILE A 505 14.56 5.24 11.32
N LYS A 506 14.69 6.52 11.69
CA LYS A 506 15.23 7.54 10.80
C LYS A 506 16.59 7.16 10.23
N ASP A 507 17.54 6.84 11.12
CA ASP A 507 18.92 6.56 10.71
C ASP A 507 19.02 5.22 9.93
N LEU A 508 18.14 4.24 10.20
CA LEU A 508 17.97 3.02 9.38
C LEU A 508 17.43 3.31 7.98
N ASN A 509 16.45 4.22 7.85
CA ASN A 509 15.95 4.65 6.55
C ASN A 509 17.02 5.38 5.73
N ASP A 510 17.83 6.23 6.37
CA ASP A 510 18.98 6.88 5.73
C ASP A 510 20.02 5.83 5.28
N LEU A 511 20.32 4.85 6.14
CA LEU A 511 21.23 3.75 5.83
C LEU A 511 20.72 2.91 4.66
N TYR A 512 19.44 2.53 4.68
CA TYR A 512 18.80 1.74 3.63
C TYR A 512 18.89 2.42 2.27
N ARG A 513 18.53 3.70 2.19
CA ARG A 513 18.60 4.46 0.93
C ARG A 513 20.04 4.61 0.42
N ALA A 514 21.01 4.76 1.31
CA ALA A 514 22.41 4.97 0.94
C ALA A 514 23.11 3.69 0.42
N HIS A 515 22.57 2.50 0.68
CA HIS A 515 23.25 1.23 0.40
C HIS A 515 22.41 0.29 -0.49
N PRO A 516 22.67 0.25 -1.81
CA PRO A 516 21.98 -0.64 -2.75
C PRO A 516 21.96 -2.11 -2.37
N ALA A 517 22.94 -2.59 -1.61
CA ALA A 517 22.97 -3.97 -1.14
C ALA A 517 21.73 -4.37 -0.33
N LEU A 518 21.06 -3.40 0.32
CA LEU A 518 19.88 -3.63 1.15
C LEU A 518 18.56 -3.69 0.36
N TRP A 519 18.54 -3.33 -0.93
CA TRP A 519 17.28 -3.26 -1.69
C TRP A 519 17.33 -3.64 -3.17
N LYS A 520 18.49 -3.56 -3.82
CA LYS A 520 18.59 -3.72 -5.28
C LYS A 520 18.26 -5.14 -5.74
N LEU A 521 18.67 -6.13 -4.95
CA LEU A 521 18.55 -7.55 -5.24
C LEU A 521 17.62 -8.29 -4.26
N ASP A 522 16.58 -7.61 -3.74
CA ASP A 522 15.63 -8.24 -2.79
C ASP A 522 14.91 -9.48 -3.36
N SER A 523 14.68 -9.48 -4.68
CA SER A 523 14.02 -10.56 -5.40
C SER A 523 14.99 -11.52 -6.10
N ASP A 524 16.31 -11.36 -5.90
CA ASP A 524 17.34 -12.20 -6.53
C ASP A 524 18.17 -12.91 -5.44
N PRO A 525 18.29 -14.25 -5.47
CA PRO A 525 19.15 -14.99 -4.54
C PRO A 525 20.60 -14.50 -4.46
N ALA A 526 21.13 -13.85 -5.50
CA ALA A 526 22.47 -13.25 -5.48
C ALA A 526 22.61 -12.10 -4.47
N GLY A 527 21.50 -11.50 -4.04
CA GLY A 527 21.47 -10.40 -3.07
C GLY A 527 21.66 -10.82 -1.61
N PHE A 528 21.66 -12.11 -1.30
CA PHE A 528 21.68 -12.62 0.06
C PHE A 528 22.48 -13.90 0.21
N ARG A 529 23.26 -14.02 1.29
CA ARG A 529 23.90 -15.28 1.68
C ARG A 529 23.99 -15.39 3.20
N TRP A 530 23.45 -16.46 3.77
CA TRP A 530 23.65 -16.75 5.19
C TRP A 530 25.15 -16.90 5.51
N ILE A 531 25.57 -16.28 6.62
CA ILE A 531 26.84 -16.59 7.30
C ILE A 531 26.59 -17.74 8.26
N ASN A 532 25.66 -17.55 9.19
CA ASN A 532 25.20 -18.60 10.08
C ASN A 532 23.70 -18.46 10.32
N ALA A 533 22.94 -19.46 9.86
CA ALA A 533 21.50 -19.59 10.06
C ALA A 533 21.14 -20.62 11.14
N ASP A 534 22.12 -21.31 11.71
CA ASP A 534 21.94 -22.46 12.60
C ASP A 534 22.52 -22.19 14.00
N ASP A 535 22.58 -20.91 14.44
CA ASP A 535 23.10 -20.53 15.75
C ASP A 535 22.00 -20.34 16.81
N ALA A 536 21.13 -21.34 16.88
CA ALA A 536 19.98 -21.36 17.80
C ALA A 536 20.39 -21.20 19.26
N ALA A 537 21.49 -21.85 19.68
CA ALA A 537 21.96 -21.79 21.06
C ALA A 537 22.39 -20.38 21.49
N ALA A 538 22.90 -19.56 20.55
CA ALA A 538 23.27 -18.19 20.83
C ALA A 538 22.15 -17.17 20.56
N ASN A 539 21.03 -17.61 19.95
CA ASN A 539 19.99 -16.75 19.38
C ASN A 539 20.56 -15.69 18.42
N THR A 540 21.57 -16.05 17.61
CA THR A 540 22.15 -15.10 16.65
C THR A 540 21.83 -15.47 15.21
N PHE A 541 21.65 -14.46 14.38
CA PHE A 541 21.41 -14.60 12.95
C PHE A 541 22.42 -13.72 12.22
N SER A 542 23.10 -14.27 11.21
CA SER A 542 24.09 -13.51 10.46
C SER A 542 24.08 -13.82 8.97
N TRP A 543 24.14 -12.79 8.13
CA TRP A 543 24.09 -12.90 6.67
C TRP A 543 24.83 -11.76 5.98
N ILE A 544 25.06 -11.94 4.68
CA ILE A 544 25.56 -10.93 3.75
C ILE A 544 24.40 -10.44 2.89
N ARG A 545 24.31 -9.13 2.73
CA ARG A 545 23.54 -8.44 1.68
C ARG A 545 24.48 -7.93 0.60
N SER A 546 24.09 -8.04 -0.67
CA SER A 546 24.93 -7.71 -1.83
C SER A 546 24.14 -6.93 -2.89
N ASP A 547 24.79 -6.01 -3.58
CA ASP A 547 24.23 -5.30 -4.73
C ASP A 547 24.60 -5.92 -6.09
N GLY A 548 25.44 -6.97 -6.08
CA GLY A 548 25.99 -7.62 -7.27
C GLY A 548 27.11 -6.84 -7.97
N GLU A 549 27.49 -5.66 -7.45
CA GLU A 549 28.48 -4.74 -8.02
C GLU A 549 29.66 -4.48 -7.07
N GLY A 550 29.75 -5.25 -5.98
CA GLY A 550 30.89 -5.26 -5.05
C GLY A 550 30.61 -4.62 -3.70
N GLN A 551 29.42 -4.02 -3.48
CA GLN A 551 29.02 -3.60 -2.14
C GLN A 551 28.51 -4.81 -1.35
N HIS A 552 29.13 -5.05 -0.20
CA HIS A 552 28.68 -6.05 0.75
C HIS A 552 28.36 -5.42 2.10
N ILE A 553 27.23 -5.84 2.68
CA ILE A 553 26.87 -5.52 4.05
C ILE A 553 26.73 -6.83 4.82
N ALA A 554 27.58 -7.03 5.82
CA ALA A 554 27.45 -8.10 6.79
C ALA A 554 26.52 -7.64 7.91
N VAL A 555 25.51 -8.46 8.19
CA VAL A 555 24.48 -8.18 9.19
C VAL A 555 24.56 -9.25 10.26
N LEU A 556 24.53 -8.82 11.51
CA LEU A 556 24.44 -9.69 12.67
C LEU A 556 23.36 -9.17 13.61
N VAL A 557 22.46 -10.05 14.01
CA VAL A 557 21.41 -9.74 14.98
C VAL A 557 21.47 -10.76 16.10
N ASN A 558 21.51 -10.26 17.34
CA ASN A 558 21.51 -11.06 18.56
C ASN A 558 20.20 -10.85 19.30
N PHE A 559 19.40 -11.90 19.40
CA PHE A 559 18.14 -11.91 20.16
C PHE A 559 18.26 -12.57 21.54
N SER A 560 19.49 -12.82 22.01
CA SER A 560 19.74 -13.21 23.40
C SER A 560 19.85 -11.97 24.31
N SER A 561 19.65 -12.19 25.62
CA SER A 561 19.81 -11.15 26.65
C SER A 561 21.27 -10.84 26.98
N GLU A 562 22.23 -11.59 26.43
CA GLU A 562 23.65 -11.48 26.73
C GLU A 562 24.42 -10.92 25.52
N PRO A 563 25.46 -10.10 25.74
CA PRO A 563 26.36 -9.71 24.67
C PRO A 563 27.19 -10.90 24.20
N TRP A 564 27.56 -10.89 22.93
CA TRP A 564 28.57 -11.80 22.40
C TRP A 564 29.89 -11.05 22.18
N HIS A 565 30.90 -11.40 22.97
CA HIS A 565 32.24 -10.85 22.88
C HIS A 565 33.15 -11.78 22.09
N ASP A 566 34.03 -11.20 21.28
CA ASP A 566 34.99 -11.93 20.45
C ASP A 566 34.30 -13.01 19.60
N TYR A 567 33.10 -12.69 19.09
CA TYR A 567 32.28 -13.59 18.29
C TYR A 567 32.83 -13.61 16.86
N ARG A 568 33.19 -14.79 16.35
CA ARG A 568 33.79 -14.91 15.02
C ARG A 568 32.72 -15.07 13.95
N ILE A 569 32.82 -14.29 12.88
CA ILE A 569 31.97 -14.43 11.70
C ILE A 569 32.77 -14.61 10.42
N GLY A 570 32.28 -15.48 9.54
CA GLY A 570 32.77 -15.60 8.16
C GLY A 570 32.37 -14.41 7.30
N LEU A 571 33.29 -13.95 6.44
CA LEU A 571 33.10 -12.80 5.55
C LEU A 571 33.63 -13.12 4.15
N PRO A 572 32.99 -12.64 3.07
CA PRO A 572 33.43 -12.90 1.70
C PRO A 572 34.82 -12.34 1.42
N GLU A 573 35.10 -11.13 1.89
CA GLU A 573 36.32 -10.39 1.57
C GLU A 573 37.20 -10.20 2.81
N ALA A 574 38.52 -10.31 2.64
CA ALA A 574 39.51 -9.87 3.61
C ALA A 574 39.58 -8.33 3.65
N GLY A 575 40.14 -7.77 4.71
CA GLY A 575 40.37 -6.32 4.81
C GLY A 575 39.39 -5.62 5.73
N THR A 576 39.14 -4.33 5.47
CA THR A 576 38.40 -3.47 6.41
C THR A 576 36.91 -3.56 6.19
N TRP A 577 36.19 -3.77 7.30
CA TRP A 577 34.73 -3.75 7.36
C TRP A 577 34.31 -2.68 8.37
N THR A 578 33.72 -1.58 7.88
CA THR A 578 33.32 -0.44 8.71
C THR A 578 31.97 -0.71 9.37
N GLU A 579 31.88 -0.52 10.70
CA GLU A 579 30.61 -0.60 11.44
C GLU A 579 29.76 0.62 11.06
N ILE A 580 28.77 0.41 10.19
CA ILE A 580 27.90 1.47 9.67
C ILE A 580 26.65 1.65 10.53
N PHE A 581 26.31 0.66 11.36
CA PHE A 581 25.15 0.70 12.24
C PHE A 581 25.34 -0.21 13.45
N ASN A 582 24.89 0.26 14.62
CA ASN A 582 24.82 -0.49 15.87
C ASN A 582 23.56 -0.06 16.63
N SER A 583 22.60 -0.98 16.78
CA SER A 583 21.30 -0.69 17.39
C SER A 583 21.36 -0.46 18.90
N ASP A 584 22.49 -0.75 19.56
CA ASP A 584 22.73 -0.51 20.98
C ASP A 584 23.49 0.80 21.23
N ALA A 585 23.75 1.60 20.21
CA ALA A 585 24.38 2.90 20.38
C ALA A 585 23.58 3.81 21.32
N ALA A 586 24.28 4.59 22.16
CA ALA A 586 23.65 5.49 23.13
C ALA A 586 22.73 6.54 22.49
N ILE A 587 22.96 6.88 21.22
CA ILE A 587 22.09 7.78 20.44
C ILE A 587 20.68 7.23 20.20
N TYR A 588 20.49 5.92 20.34
CA TYR A 588 19.22 5.20 20.21
C TYR A 588 18.68 4.72 21.56
N ASP A 589 19.15 5.29 22.67
CA ASP A 589 18.85 4.85 24.03
C ASP A 589 19.26 3.38 24.31
N GLY A 590 20.28 2.90 23.59
CA GLY A 590 20.97 1.66 23.91
C GLY A 590 21.97 1.81 25.05
N SER A 591 22.58 0.71 25.47
CA SER A 591 23.57 0.73 26.55
C SER A 591 24.85 1.48 26.15
N GLY A 592 25.18 1.50 24.86
CA GLY A 592 26.43 2.01 24.32
C GLY A 592 27.67 1.23 24.76
N GLY A 593 27.49 0.11 25.47
CA GLY A 593 28.57 -0.65 26.11
C GLY A 593 29.23 -1.68 25.20
N THR A 594 28.58 -2.06 24.10
CA THR A 594 29.07 -3.10 23.18
C THR A 594 29.12 -2.57 21.75
N GLY A 595 30.33 -2.49 21.19
CA GLY A 595 30.53 -2.03 19.82
C GLY A 595 31.94 -2.32 19.32
N ASN A 596 32.16 -2.11 18.02
CA ASN A 596 33.38 -2.52 17.34
C ASN A 596 34.35 -1.35 17.08
N LEU A 597 34.18 -0.24 17.81
CA LEU A 597 34.99 0.97 17.71
C LEU A 597 35.10 1.49 16.26
N GLY A 598 34.03 1.32 15.48
CA GLY A 598 33.87 1.83 14.12
C GLY A 598 34.32 0.90 13.00
N ARG A 599 35.10 -0.16 13.24
CA ARG A 599 35.47 -1.13 12.19
C ARG A 599 36.04 -2.43 12.73
N VAL A 600 35.99 -3.48 11.91
CA VAL A 600 36.69 -4.76 12.12
C VAL A 600 37.57 -5.10 10.93
N ILE A 601 38.54 -5.98 11.13
CA ILE A 601 39.48 -6.42 10.09
C ILE A 601 39.28 -7.90 9.84
N ALA A 602 38.84 -8.25 8.64
CA ALA A 602 38.72 -9.62 8.19
C ALA A 602 40.09 -10.15 7.75
N THR A 603 40.48 -11.31 8.30
CA THR A 603 41.72 -12.00 7.95
C THR A 603 41.43 -13.36 7.33
N ASN A 604 42.38 -13.93 6.60
CA ASN A 604 42.28 -15.27 6.02
C ASN A 604 42.37 -16.34 7.12
N ASP A 605 41.24 -16.52 7.80
CA ASP A 605 41.00 -17.50 8.85
C ASP A 605 39.59 -18.06 8.61
N PRO A 606 39.47 -19.18 7.87
CA PRO A 606 38.18 -19.65 7.38
C PRO A 606 37.15 -19.93 8.48
N ASN A 607 35.91 -19.50 8.26
CA ASN A 607 34.81 -19.68 9.21
C ASN A 607 33.47 -19.69 8.47
N ASN A 608 32.51 -20.51 8.92
CA ASN A 608 31.13 -20.54 8.40
C ASN A 608 31.01 -20.62 6.85
N GLY A 609 31.92 -21.34 6.19
CA GLY A 609 31.93 -21.50 4.74
C GLY A 609 32.49 -20.31 3.95
N PHE A 610 33.16 -19.38 4.62
CA PHE A 610 33.91 -18.27 4.03
C PHE A 610 35.40 -18.44 4.28
N GLU A 611 36.24 -17.91 3.38
CA GLU A 611 37.70 -17.96 3.48
C GLU A 611 38.25 -16.95 4.49
N ASN A 612 37.50 -15.87 4.73
CA ASN A 612 37.90 -14.79 5.63
C ASN A 612 36.98 -14.74 6.85
N SER A 613 37.49 -14.24 7.98
CA SER A 613 36.67 -13.98 9.16
C SER A 613 37.19 -12.82 10.00
N ALA A 614 36.32 -12.27 10.83
CA ALA A 614 36.65 -11.25 11.82
C ALA A 614 36.05 -11.61 13.18
N LEU A 615 36.70 -11.15 14.26
CA LEU A 615 36.12 -11.13 15.60
C LEU A 615 35.31 -9.85 15.76
N VAL A 616 34.07 -9.99 16.21
CA VAL A 616 33.13 -8.87 16.40
C VAL A 616 32.52 -8.91 17.80
N GLN A 617 32.07 -7.74 18.24
CA GLN A 617 31.28 -7.52 19.44
C GLN A 617 29.83 -7.34 19.02
N VAL A 618 28.91 -8.17 19.53
CA VAL A 618 27.48 -8.07 19.21
C VAL A 618 26.70 -7.73 20.50
N PRO A 619 25.97 -6.61 20.53
CA PRO A 619 25.23 -6.19 21.72
C PRO A 619 24.12 -7.20 22.10
N PRO A 620 23.68 -7.23 23.37
CA PRO A 620 22.52 -8.00 23.78
C PRO A 620 21.25 -7.39 23.19
N LEU A 621 20.33 -8.22 22.69
CA LEU A 621 19.08 -7.75 22.08
C LEU A 621 19.34 -6.60 21.09
N GLY A 622 20.27 -6.80 20.17
CA GLY A 622 20.72 -5.75 19.26
C GLY A 622 21.34 -6.27 17.97
N ALA A 623 21.69 -5.35 17.09
CA ALA A 623 22.23 -5.65 15.78
C ALA A 623 23.42 -4.75 15.43
N VAL A 624 24.36 -5.29 14.65
CA VAL A 624 25.49 -4.57 14.07
C VAL A 624 25.60 -4.86 12.58
N PHE A 625 25.79 -3.81 11.79
CA PHE A 625 25.98 -3.92 10.34
C PHE A 625 27.38 -3.43 9.97
N PHE A 626 28.05 -4.17 9.09
CA PHE A 626 29.36 -3.81 8.59
C PHE A 626 29.37 -3.70 7.07
N ARG A 627 29.86 -2.58 6.54
CA ARG A 627 30.10 -2.42 5.10
C ARG A 627 31.52 -2.81 4.77
N TYR A 628 31.71 -3.60 3.72
CA TYR A 628 33.04 -3.82 3.15
C TYR A 628 33.58 -2.55 2.49
N ASP A 629 34.79 -2.14 2.88
CA ASP A 629 35.51 -1.04 2.25
C ASP A 629 36.68 -1.59 1.44
N PRO A 630 36.54 -1.73 0.11
CA PRO A 630 37.61 -2.25 -0.73
C PRO A 630 38.84 -1.36 -0.60
N GLU A 631 40.02 -1.96 -0.38
CA GLU A 631 41.27 -1.21 -0.42
C GLU A 631 41.47 -0.65 -1.85
N PRO A 632 41.88 0.62 -2.01
CA PRO A 632 42.16 1.16 -3.33
C PRO A 632 43.25 0.33 -4.00
N GLU A 633 43.02 -0.13 -5.24
CA GLU A 633 44.04 -0.84 -6.01
C GLU A 633 45.35 -0.03 -5.98
N PRO A 634 46.50 -0.66 -5.67
CA PRO A 634 47.77 0.03 -5.76
C PRO A 634 47.98 0.50 -7.20
N ALA A 635 48.10 1.81 -7.39
CA ALA A 635 48.29 2.42 -8.70
C ALA A 635 49.38 1.67 -9.49
N ALA A 636 49.03 1.21 -10.69
CA ALA A 636 49.93 0.47 -11.56
C ALA A 636 51.27 1.23 -11.68
N PRO A 637 52.43 0.56 -11.55
CA PRO A 637 53.71 1.23 -11.59
C PRO A 637 53.85 1.96 -12.93
N THR A 638 53.93 3.28 -12.87
CA THR A 638 54.11 4.13 -14.04
C THR A 638 55.40 3.68 -14.72
N LYS A 639 55.31 3.13 -15.94
CA LYS A 639 56.49 2.76 -16.72
C LYS A 639 57.33 4.03 -16.91
N ALA A 640 58.45 4.11 -16.18
CA ALA A 640 59.44 5.14 -16.38
C ALA A 640 59.88 5.09 -17.86
N ALA A 641 59.61 6.18 -18.59
CA ALA A 641 60.09 6.36 -19.94
C ALA A 641 61.62 6.23 -19.92
N LYS A 642 62.16 5.19 -20.56
CA LYS A 642 63.60 5.07 -20.80
C LYS A 642 64.02 6.28 -21.63
N GLY A 643 64.84 7.13 -21.02
CA GLY A 643 65.41 8.30 -21.64
C GLY A 643 66.11 7.99 -22.95
N ALA A 644 65.85 8.84 -23.94
CA ALA A 644 66.66 8.93 -25.15
C ALA A 644 68.11 9.24 -24.75
N LYS A 645 69.04 8.37 -25.16
CA LYS A 645 70.46 8.69 -25.17
C LYS A 645 70.72 9.68 -26.31
N ALA A 646 71.35 10.79 -25.96
CA ALA A 646 72.10 11.62 -26.88
C ALA A 646 73.46 10.95 -27.17
N GLU A 647 73.70 10.64 -28.45
CA GLU A 647 74.92 10.90 -29.26
C GLU A 647 74.87 10.06 -30.54
#